data_AF-A0A959W8J4-F1
#
_entry.id   AF-A0A959W8J4-F1
#
_cell.length_a   1.000
_cell.length_b   1.000
_cell.length_c   1.000
_cell.angle_alpha   90.00
_cell.angle_beta   90.00
_cell.angle_gamma   90.00
#
_symmetry.space_group_name_H-M   'P 1'
#
loop_
_entity.id
_entity.type
_entity.pdbx_description
1 polymer ?
#
loop_
_entity_poly.entity_id
_entity_poly.type
_entity_poly.pdbx_seq_one_letter_code
_entity_poly.pdbx_strand_id
1 'polypeptide(L)'
;MHLKSITLKGFKSFPERTQLEFSPGVSVIVGPNGCGKSNITDGVLWALGEQSPLAVRGQSMQDVIFAGGRERSARSAAEVEVVIDNSDGAAGSEFSEISVTRSLDRAGDGGYRLNGARCRLSDVSDALSDASLGREMHSVIGQGKVEAIVLSKPRERRLLIEEAAGLGKHRKRRRRAQLKLERTRQNLDRALDVEREARSRLRPLRAQANAAETHARLERQSMELKLQLLGDRLSVGDGDLAVAEKAALEARAERDRVESLVEEARKRRSAVEDRLAERDRERTAVWADLTALRAAHERLGARTEAIATREAELRAAVERRRAALGALAAELRATERDAEATLARELESAREALADASGGIADAIDAGDVEERLGALARVRNGAERAVRSARRAEDMLGHRRQDSLEQRVEAEADLATTLATLCAALAQARDAVGLRASRVEEQVVGARAGDELASELRDCSRAEAELQGELRTISERVTSAEVGAAQLRDRREEAEAEWARIIAKLAPEEGESPEPARLEEDERVRIEAAIERLIRRREQLGPVNPLAEGEYQQAKEHVADLEAQREDLEKALDELQKLIRQTDREITAAFEETFEAAQRNFEELIEHMFPGGSGRLRLVEEQRPKRVLGGADPEDARTGSDAAAAFREAEEAGEARSGSGGEAGGEPRAAAEETDPDADPGADPDAEADGSADSAGVEIEVTPAGKATRRLSLLSGGEKSLVALAFVFSVFLARPSPFYILDEVEAALDDANIDRFLQLVRRFSDRAQFVIVTHQKRTMDAADVLYGVSMQDGATKVISRRLPREQQLGQADLGSDDVADGEEADDSTAAA
;
A
#
# COMPACT_ATOMS: atom_id res chain seq x y z
N MET A 1 -14.57 -73.17 -6.59
CA MET A 1 -13.70 -72.59 -7.61
C MET A 1 -12.91 -73.73 -8.25
N HIS A 2 -12.81 -73.78 -9.58
CA HIS A 2 -12.04 -74.80 -10.30
C HIS A 2 -11.54 -74.27 -11.65
N LEU A 3 -10.52 -74.89 -12.24
CA LEU A 3 -10.10 -74.60 -13.61
C LEU A 3 -11.20 -75.06 -14.56
N LYS A 4 -11.84 -74.12 -15.26
CA LYS A 4 -12.96 -74.39 -16.17
C LYS A 4 -12.47 -74.68 -17.58
N SER A 5 -11.56 -73.86 -18.10
CA SER A 5 -10.96 -74.12 -19.41
C SER A 5 -9.62 -73.44 -19.61
N ILE A 6 -8.82 -73.98 -20.54
CA ILE A 6 -7.65 -73.32 -21.10
C ILE A 6 -7.79 -73.24 -22.62
N THR A 7 -7.49 -72.08 -23.18
CA THR A 7 -7.39 -71.86 -24.62
C THR A 7 -5.96 -71.49 -24.99
N LEU A 8 -5.34 -72.26 -25.88
CA LEU A 8 -3.98 -72.06 -26.38
C LEU A 8 -4.03 -71.66 -27.85
N LYS A 9 -3.36 -70.58 -28.25
CA LYS A 9 -3.32 -70.10 -29.65
C LYS A 9 -1.94 -69.57 -30.00
N GLY A 10 -1.29 -70.18 -30.98
CA GLY A 10 0.07 -69.83 -31.38
C GLY A 10 1.11 -70.10 -30.29
N PHE A 11 0.75 -70.88 -29.26
CA PHE A 11 1.57 -71.16 -28.09
C PHE A 11 2.30 -72.50 -28.27
N LYS A 12 3.63 -72.48 -28.23
CA LYS A 12 4.50 -73.64 -28.42
C LYS A 12 3.97 -74.55 -29.51
N SER A 13 3.67 -75.81 -29.25
CA SER A 13 3.20 -76.79 -30.24
C SER A 13 1.73 -76.61 -30.71
N PHE A 14 1.02 -75.56 -30.27
CA PHE A 14 -0.37 -75.26 -30.60
C PHE A 14 -0.50 -74.07 -31.57
N PRO A 15 -0.35 -74.27 -32.91
CA PRO A 15 -0.42 -73.18 -33.89
C PRO A 15 -1.82 -72.64 -34.14
N GLU A 16 -2.87 -73.39 -33.84
CA GLU A 16 -4.27 -73.02 -33.99
C GLU A 16 -4.94 -72.96 -32.61
N ARG A 17 -6.07 -72.27 -32.53
CA ARG A 17 -6.84 -72.16 -31.28
C ARG A 17 -7.28 -73.56 -30.83
N THR A 18 -6.76 -74.01 -29.71
CA THR A 18 -7.09 -75.29 -29.07
C THR A 18 -7.64 -75.02 -27.69
N GLN A 19 -8.82 -75.54 -27.38
CA GLN A 19 -9.48 -75.36 -26.09
C GLN A 19 -9.64 -76.70 -25.38
N LEU A 20 -9.32 -76.73 -24.08
CA LEU A 20 -9.59 -77.88 -23.20
C LEU A 20 -10.52 -77.41 -22.09
N GLU A 21 -11.60 -78.16 -21.84
CA GLU A 21 -12.62 -77.85 -20.84
C GLU A 21 -12.55 -78.83 -19.68
N PHE A 22 -12.12 -78.39 -18.51
CA PHE A 22 -11.96 -79.28 -17.37
C PHE A 22 -13.23 -79.31 -16.52
N SER A 23 -13.53 -80.47 -15.96
CA SER A 23 -14.56 -80.64 -14.94
C SER A 23 -13.91 -80.84 -13.57
N PRO A 24 -14.65 -80.61 -12.46
CA PRO A 24 -14.22 -81.07 -11.14
C PRO A 24 -13.89 -82.58 -11.14
N GLY A 25 -13.04 -83.03 -10.21
CA GLY A 25 -12.52 -84.39 -10.15
C GLY A 25 -11.14 -84.53 -10.79
N VAL A 26 -10.85 -85.68 -11.41
CA VAL A 26 -9.52 -86.03 -11.95
C VAL A 26 -9.51 -86.01 -13.47
N SER A 27 -8.82 -85.04 -14.06
CA SER A 27 -8.54 -84.97 -15.50
C SER A 27 -7.12 -85.47 -15.78
N VAL A 28 -6.95 -86.41 -16.70
CA VAL A 28 -5.63 -86.97 -17.04
C VAL A 28 -5.29 -86.67 -18.50
N ILE A 29 -4.13 -86.05 -18.73
CA ILE A 29 -3.60 -85.68 -20.04
C ILE A 29 -2.51 -86.68 -20.42
N VAL A 30 -2.71 -87.40 -21.53
CA VAL A 30 -1.89 -88.53 -21.96
C VAL A 30 -1.47 -88.40 -23.42
N GLY A 31 -0.37 -89.05 -23.78
CA GLY A 31 0.13 -89.03 -25.15
C GLY A 31 1.60 -89.40 -25.25
N PRO A 32 2.11 -89.68 -26.46
CA PRO A 32 3.51 -90.03 -26.68
C PRO A 32 4.48 -88.94 -26.19
N ASN A 33 5.74 -89.31 -25.97
CA ASN A 33 6.76 -88.32 -25.60
C ASN A 33 6.98 -87.33 -26.75
N GLY A 34 7.10 -86.05 -26.41
CA GLY A 34 7.27 -84.98 -27.40
C GLY A 34 5.99 -84.50 -28.09
N CYS A 35 4.80 -84.99 -27.75
CA CYS A 35 3.56 -84.53 -28.38
C CYS A 35 3.01 -83.17 -27.87
N GLY A 36 3.66 -82.58 -26.86
CA GLY A 36 3.29 -81.28 -26.29
C GLY A 36 2.36 -81.32 -25.07
N LYS A 37 2.35 -82.42 -24.30
CA LYS A 37 1.51 -82.53 -23.08
C LYS A 37 1.85 -81.48 -22.04
N SER A 38 3.12 -81.38 -21.65
CA SER A 38 3.59 -80.41 -20.66
C SER A 38 3.47 -78.96 -21.14
N ASN A 39 3.33 -78.72 -22.46
CA ASN A 39 3.05 -77.38 -22.97
C ASN A 39 1.67 -76.87 -22.51
N ILE A 40 0.73 -77.76 -22.14
CA ILE A 40 -0.57 -77.35 -21.57
C ILE A 40 -0.34 -76.78 -20.16
N THR A 41 0.45 -77.46 -19.33
CA THR A 41 0.87 -77.00 -18.00
C THR A 41 1.65 -75.69 -18.08
N ASP A 42 2.60 -75.60 -19.02
CA ASP A 42 3.38 -74.39 -19.27
C ASP A 42 2.47 -73.21 -19.66
N GLY A 43 1.40 -73.48 -20.41
CA GLY A 43 0.39 -72.47 -20.77
C GLY A 43 -0.34 -71.91 -19.56
N VAL A 44 -0.73 -72.76 -18.61
CA VAL A 44 -1.35 -72.32 -17.35
C VAL A 44 -0.38 -71.47 -16.53
N LEU A 45 0.84 -71.98 -16.31
CA LEU A 45 1.89 -71.24 -15.59
C LEU A 45 2.17 -69.87 -16.21
N TRP A 46 2.27 -69.83 -17.53
CA TRP A 46 2.53 -68.62 -18.27
C TRP A 46 1.37 -67.62 -18.14
N ALA A 47 0.13 -68.04 -18.34
CA ALA A 47 -1.03 -67.15 -18.22
C ALA A 47 -1.21 -66.57 -16.82
N LEU A 48 -0.91 -67.34 -15.78
CA LEU A 48 -1.10 -66.96 -14.38
C LEU A 48 0.07 -66.15 -13.79
N GLY A 49 1.15 -65.92 -14.54
CA GLY A 49 2.15 -64.91 -14.16
C GLY A 49 3.60 -65.36 -14.11
N GLU A 50 3.93 -66.61 -14.47
CA GLU A 50 5.31 -67.09 -14.50
C GLU A 50 6.15 -66.30 -15.51
N GLN A 51 7.28 -65.73 -15.05
CA GLN A 51 8.15 -64.86 -15.86
C GLN A 51 9.47 -65.53 -16.24
N SER A 52 9.82 -66.67 -15.63
CA SER A 52 11.05 -67.39 -15.94
C SER A 52 10.90 -68.23 -17.22
N PRO A 53 11.74 -68.00 -18.25
CA PRO A 53 11.77 -68.85 -19.45
C PRO A 53 12.02 -70.33 -19.12
N LEU A 54 12.87 -70.58 -18.11
CA LEU A 54 13.22 -71.92 -17.66
C LEU A 54 12.01 -72.67 -17.08
N ALA A 55 11.16 -71.96 -16.33
CA ALA A 55 9.96 -72.55 -15.71
C ALA A 55 8.92 -72.99 -16.75
N VAL A 56 8.84 -72.28 -17.88
CA VAL A 56 8.03 -72.68 -19.05
C VAL A 56 8.85 -73.45 -20.07
N ARG A 57 9.93 -74.14 -19.67
CA ARG A 57 10.74 -75.04 -20.53
C ARG A 57 11.22 -74.39 -21.84
N GLY A 58 11.70 -73.15 -21.78
CA GLY A 58 12.28 -72.38 -22.89
C GLY A 58 13.61 -71.71 -22.52
N GLN A 59 14.34 -71.17 -23.50
CA GLN A 59 15.57 -70.39 -23.29
C GLN A 59 15.27 -68.89 -23.20
N SER A 60 14.29 -68.43 -23.98
CA SER A 60 13.78 -67.05 -23.99
C SER A 60 12.27 -67.05 -23.83
N MET A 61 11.70 -65.96 -23.31
CA MET A 61 10.23 -65.80 -23.25
C MET A 61 9.57 -65.84 -24.63
N GLN A 62 10.30 -65.56 -25.71
CA GLN A 62 9.79 -65.65 -27.08
C GLN A 62 9.60 -67.11 -27.56
N ASP A 63 10.25 -68.08 -26.90
CA ASP A 63 10.14 -69.50 -27.25
C ASP A 63 8.75 -70.09 -26.93
N VAL A 64 7.91 -69.33 -26.23
CA VAL A 64 6.50 -69.68 -26.04
C VAL A 64 5.69 -69.53 -27.34
N ILE A 65 6.23 -68.86 -28.37
CA ILE A 65 5.57 -68.66 -29.66
C ILE A 65 5.87 -69.85 -30.58
N PHE A 66 4.85 -70.37 -31.28
CA PHE A 66 5.03 -71.48 -32.22
C PHE A 66 6.08 -71.13 -33.29
N ALA A 67 7.19 -71.87 -33.25
CA ALA A 67 8.36 -71.68 -34.11
C ALA A 67 8.16 -72.14 -35.56
N GLY A 68 7.06 -72.82 -35.88
CA GLY A 68 6.82 -73.39 -37.21
C GLY A 68 7.11 -74.89 -37.27
N GLY A 69 6.47 -75.58 -38.20
CA GLY A 69 6.67 -77.01 -38.49
C GLY A 69 6.97 -77.25 -39.96
N ARG A 70 7.20 -78.51 -40.36
CA ARG A 70 7.54 -78.87 -41.76
C ARG A 70 6.50 -78.40 -42.79
N GLU A 71 5.22 -78.36 -42.40
CA GLU A 71 4.11 -77.96 -43.27
C GLU A 71 3.37 -76.70 -42.79
N ARG A 72 3.84 -76.06 -41.70
CA ARG A 72 3.13 -74.95 -41.05
C ARG A 72 4.05 -73.77 -40.77
N SER A 73 3.63 -72.58 -41.21
CA SER A 73 4.33 -71.33 -40.91
C SER A 73 4.33 -71.01 -39.43
N ALA A 74 5.44 -70.45 -38.95
CA ALA A 74 5.59 -69.96 -37.60
C ALA A 74 4.60 -68.82 -37.29
N ARG A 75 4.09 -68.71 -36.05
CA ARG A 75 3.09 -67.67 -35.67
C ARG A 75 3.74 -66.38 -35.18
N SER A 76 3.11 -65.23 -35.43
CA SER A 76 3.63 -63.93 -35.03
C SER A 76 3.44 -63.62 -33.54
N ALA A 77 2.50 -64.28 -32.88
CA ALA A 77 2.20 -64.10 -31.47
C ALA A 77 1.63 -65.39 -30.85
N ALA A 78 1.78 -65.51 -29.54
CA ALA A 78 1.14 -66.50 -28.70
C ALA A 78 0.11 -65.82 -27.78
N GLU A 79 -1.00 -66.51 -27.56
CA GLU A 79 -2.07 -66.09 -26.67
C GLU A 79 -2.55 -67.32 -25.90
N VAL A 80 -2.63 -67.18 -24.57
CA VAL A 80 -3.18 -68.20 -23.68
C VAL A 80 -4.22 -67.55 -22.80
N GLU A 81 -5.40 -68.16 -22.74
CA GLU A 81 -6.50 -67.77 -21.87
C GLU A 81 -6.78 -68.91 -20.90
N VAL A 82 -6.78 -68.58 -19.61
CA VAL A 82 -7.16 -69.49 -18.52
C VAL A 82 -8.44 -68.95 -17.89
N VAL A 83 -9.47 -69.78 -17.85
CA VAL A 83 -10.76 -69.45 -17.24
C VAL A 83 -10.95 -70.28 -15.98
N ILE A 84 -11.14 -69.60 -14.87
CA ILE A 84 -11.38 -70.18 -13.55
C ILE A 84 -12.83 -69.89 -13.17
N ASP A 85 -13.57 -70.93 -12.82
CA ASP A 85 -14.90 -70.80 -12.24
C ASP A 85 -14.79 -70.28 -10.81
N ASN A 86 -15.45 -69.16 -10.50
CA ASN A 86 -15.49 -68.51 -9.19
C ASN A 86 -16.94 -68.44 -8.66
N SER A 87 -17.77 -69.42 -8.99
CA SER A 87 -19.18 -69.46 -8.58
C SER A 87 -19.39 -69.51 -7.06
N ASP A 88 -18.38 -69.95 -6.31
CA ASP A 88 -18.33 -70.00 -4.85
C ASP A 88 -17.73 -68.74 -4.19
N GLY A 89 -17.31 -67.75 -4.97
CA GLY A 89 -16.84 -66.45 -4.46
C GLY A 89 -15.47 -66.48 -3.76
N ALA A 90 -14.71 -67.56 -3.87
CA ALA A 90 -13.46 -67.78 -3.14
C ALA A 90 -12.35 -66.75 -3.46
N ALA A 91 -12.35 -66.11 -4.64
CA ALA A 91 -11.36 -65.09 -5.02
C ALA A 91 -11.72 -63.66 -4.60
N GLY A 92 -12.81 -63.43 -3.86
CA GLY A 92 -13.24 -62.07 -3.47
C GLY A 92 -13.63 -61.17 -4.65
N SER A 93 -13.85 -61.75 -5.83
CA SER A 93 -14.26 -61.07 -7.07
C SER A 93 -15.78 -61.12 -7.23
N GLU A 94 -16.37 -60.03 -7.75
CA GLU A 94 -17.81 -59.94 -8.04
C GLU A 94 -18.24 -60.81 -9.25
N PHE A 95 -17.29 -61.37 -10.00
CA PHE A 95 -17.54 -62.16 -11.18
C PHE A 95 -17.62 -63.65 -10.84
N SER A 96 -18.62 -64.34 -11.40
CA SER A 96 -18.78 -65.80 -11.28
C SER A 96 -17.69 -66.59 -12.04
N GLU A 97 -16.95 -65.93 -12.95
CA GLU A 97 -15.84 -66.51 -13.70
C GLU A 97 -14.70 -65.49 -13.81
N ILE A 98 -13.46 -65.96 -13.69
CA ILE A 98 -12.24 -65.17 -13.82
C ILE A 98 -11.49 -65.67 -15.05
N SER A 99 -11.43 -64.86 -16.12
CA SER A 99 -10.62 -65.11 -17.31
C SER A 99 -9.32 -64.31 -17.24
N VAL A 100 -8.19 -65.00 -17.25
CA VAL A 100 -6.85 -64.42 -17.36
C VAL A 100 -6.30 -64.74 -18.73
N THR A 101 -6.11 -63.71 -19.55
CA THR A 101 -5.47 -63.85 -20.87
C THR A 101 -4.08 -63.21 -20.85
N ARG A 102 -3.07 -63.96 -21.29
CA ARG A 102 -1.73 -63.43 -21.56
C ARG A 102 -1.42 -63.55 -23.04
N SER A 103 -0.88 -62.48 -23.63
CA SER A 103 -0.40 -62.48 -25.02
C SER A 103 1.01 -61.94 -25.11
N LEU A 104 1.80 -62.47 -26.04
CA LEU A 104 3.15 -62.01 -26.35
C LEU A 104 3.41 -62.18 -27.84
N ASP A 105 3.97 -61.14 -28.46
CA ASP A 105 4.41 -61.16 -29.84
C ASP A 105 5.93 -61.31 -29.98
N ARG A 106 6.40 -61.45 -31.23
CA ARG A 106 7.84 -61.56 -31.52
C ARG A 106 8.63 -60.27 -31.32
N ALA A 107 7.98 -59.12 -31.28
CA ALA A 107 8.64 -57.85 -30.95
C ALA A 107 8.94 -57.76 -29.44
N GLY A 108 8.38 -58.67 -28.64
CA GLY A 108 8.46 -58.65 -27.17
C GLY A 108 7.37 -57.79 -26.55
N ASP A 109 6.42 -57.26 -27.33
CA ASP A 109 5.25 -56.58 -26.81
C ASP A 109 4.21 -57.61 -26.38
N GLY A 110 3.75 -57.46 -25.15
CA GLY A 110 2.88 -58.42 -24.49
C GLY A 110 2.13 -57.77 -23.35
N GLY A 111 1.04 -58.41 -22.93
CA GLY A 111 0.18 -57.85 -21.92
C GLY A 111 -0.78 -58.86 -21.33
N TYR A 112 -1.40 -58.44 -20.23
CA TYR A 112 -2.43 -59.20 -19.53
C TYR A 112 -3.81 -58.59 -19.78
N ARG A 113 -4.81 -59.46 -19.87
CA ARG A 113 -6.21 -59.09 -19.75
C ARG A 113 -6.84 -59.90 -18.63
N LEU A 114 -7.58 -59.22 -17.76
CA LEU A 114 -8.40 -59.84 -16.71
C LEU A 114 -9.86 -59.56 -17.05
N ASN A 115 -10.65 -60.61 -17.24
CA ASN A 115 -12.05 -60.52 -17.71
C ASN A 115 -12.23 -59.64 -18.96
N GLY A 116 -11.24 -59.68 -19.87
CA GLY A 116 -11.20 -58.90 -21.11
C GLY A 116 -10.60 -57.50 -20.99
N ALA A 117 -10.45 -56.93 -19.79
CA ALA A 117 -9.85 -55.61 -19.57
C ALA A 117 -8.32 -55.67 -19.48
N ARG A 118 -7.60 -54.73 -20.13
CA ARG A 118 -6.12 -54.65 -20.05
C ARG A 118 -5.68 -54.33 -18.62
N CYS A 119 -4.71 -55.06 -18.08
CA CYS A 119 -4.20 -54.90 -16.72
C CYS A 119 -2.69 -55.15 -16.62
N ARG A 120 -2.09 -54.81 -15.48
CA ARG A 120 -0.70 -55.14 -15.15
C ARG A 120 -0.62 -56.50 -14.45
N LEU A 121 0.56 -57.10 -14.46
CA LEU A 121 0.82 -58.35 -13.71
C LEU A 121 0.54 -58.19 -12.21
N SER A 122 0.76 -56.99 -11.63
CA SER A 122 0.38 -56.70 -10.24
C SER A 122 -1.10 -56.94 -9.99
N ASP A 123 -1.95 -56.51 -10.92
CA ASP A 123 -3.40 -56.57 -10.78
C ASP A 123 -3.90 -58.01 -10.91
N VAL A 124 -3.30 -58.80 -11.81
CA VAL A 124 -3.53 -60.25 -11.92
C VAL A 124 -3.07 -60.96 -10.64
N SER A 125 -1.88 -60.64 -10.14
CA SER A 125 -1.36 -61.23 -8.89
C SER A 125 -2.20 -60.85 -7.68
N ASP A 126 -2.74 -59.64 -7.61
CA ASP A 126 -3.58 -59.18 -6.51
C ASP A 126 -4.97 -59.84 -6.58
N ALA A 127 -5.57 -59.95 -7.76
CA ALA A 127 -6.86 -60.63 -7.98
C ALA A 127 -6.80 -62.13 -7.65
N LEU A 128 -5.65 -62.78 -7.89
CA LEU A 128 -5.45 -64.20 -7.60
C LEU A 128 -4.86 -64.48 -6.20
N SER A 129 -4.48 -63.43 -5.46
CA SER A 129 -3.83 -63.57 -4.14
C SER A 129 -4.74 -64.14 -3.06
N ASP A 130 -6.05 -63.87 -3.14
CA ASP A 130 -7.03 -64.37 -2.17
C ASP A 130 -7.43 -65.83 -2.43
N ALA A 131 -7.26 -66.32 -3.66
CA ALA A 131 -7.54 -67.70 -4.06
C ALA A 131 -6.34 -68.65 -3.91
N SER A 132 -5.24 -68.22 -3.27
CA SER A 132 -3.98 -68.98 -3.17
C SER A 132 -3.33 -69.32 -4.53
N LEU A 133 -3.62 -68.55 -5.58
CA LEU A 133 -3.12 -68.73 -6.95
C LEU A 133 -2.09 -67.66 -7.38
N GLY A 134 -1.38 -67.06 -6.40
CA GLY A 134 -0.46 -65.93 -6.60
C GLY A 134 0.90 -66.28 -7.26
N ARG A 135 1.86 -65.32 -7.23
CA ARG A 135 3.17 -65.36 -7.95
C ARG A 135 3.99 -66.65 -7.77
N GLU A 136 3.91 -67.33 -6.64
CA GLU A 136 4.58 -68.61 -6.39
C GLU A 136 3.52 -69.72 -6.39
N MET A 137 3.05 -70.07 -7.60
CA MET A 137 1.97 -71.02 -7.80
C MET A 137 2.39 -72.45 -7.42
N HIS A 138 2.15 -72.83 -6.17
CA HIS A 138 2.34 -74.22 -5.76
C HIS A 138 1.22 -75.15 -6.27
N SER A 139 0.11 -74.60 -6.76
CA SER A 139 -0.94 -75.36 -7.46
C SER A 139 -0.40 -76.16 -8.66
N VAL A 140 0.72 -75.74 -9.27
CA VAL A 140 1.32 -76.43 -10.42
C VAL A 140 2.67 -77.05 -10.05
N ILE A 141 2.70 -78.38 -9.97
CA ILE A 141 3.91 -79.16 -9.73
C ILE A 141 4.47 -79.66 -11.06
N GLY A 142 5.56 -79.03 -11.50
CA GLY A 142 6.30 -79.43 -12.69
C GLY A 142 7.26 -80.60 -12.47
N GLN A 143 7.69 -81.21 -13.57
CA GLN A 143 8.68 -82.29 -13.59
C GLN A 143 9.96 -81.91 -12.82
N GLY A 144 10.40 -82.78 -11.90
CA GLY A 144 11.60 -82.56 -11.07
C GLY A 144 11.45 -81.58 -9.91
N LYS A 145 10.38 -80.77 -9.84
CA LYS A 145 10.14 -79.84 -8.71
C LYS A 145 9.85 -80.58 -7.39
N VAL A 146 9.24 -81.76 -7.47
CA VAL A 146 8.92 -82.61 -6.31
C VAL A 146 10.19 -82.94 -5.50
N GLU A 147 11.21 -83.49 -6.14
CA GLU A 147 12.46 -83.85 -5.45
C GLU A 147 13.22 -82.62 -4.94
N ALA A 148 13.17 -81.50 -5.68
CA ALA A 148 13.80 -80.25 -5.28
C ALA A 148 13.22 -79.69 -3.96
N ILE A 149 11.91 -79.83 -3.71
CA ILE A 149 11.26 -79.34 -2.49
C ILE A 149 11.74 -80.10 -1.24
N VAL A 150 11.98 -81.41 -1.32
CA VAL A 150 12.50 -82.16 -0.16
C VAL A 150 13.97 -81.88 0.09
N LEU A 151 14.75 -81.65 -0.96
CA LEU A 151 16.17 -81.31 -0.87
C LEU A 151 16.43 -79.82 -0.57
N SER A 152 15.38 -79.00 -0.60
CA SER A 152 15.43 -77.56 -0.30
C SER A 152 15.83 -77.27 1.16
N LYS A 153 16.32 -76.06 1.39
CA LYS A 153 16.72 -75.64 2.75
C LYS A 153 15.50 -75.53 3.67
N PRO A 154 15.65 -75.70 4.99
CA PRO A 154 14.53 -75.53 5.93
C PRO A 154 13.79 -74.19 5.79
N ARG A 155 14.48 -73.10 5.47
CA ARG A 155 13.86 -71.80 5.20
C ARG A 155 12.98 -71.77 3.96
N GLU A 156 13.42 -72.42 2.88
CA GLU A 156 12.66 -72.51 1.64
C GLU A 156 11.37 -73.32 1.87
N ARG A 157 11.44 -74.39 2.68
CA ARG A 157 10.24 -75.15 3.09
C ARG A 157 9.29 -74.36 3.99
N ARG A 158 9.82 -73.48 4.84
CA ARG A 158 8.98 -72.57 5.64
C ARG A 158 8.22 -71.59 4.75
N LEU A 159 8.89 -71.03 3.74
CA LEU A 159 8.26 -70.09 2.81
C LEU A 159 7.01 -70.71 2.18
N LEU A 160 7.05 -71.99 1.82
CA LEU A 160 5.89 -72.73 1.30
C LEU A 160 4.69 -72.73 2.26
N ILE A 161 4.94 -72.88 3.57
CA ILE A 161 3.89 -72.86 4.60
C ILE A 161 3.40 -71.43 4.86
N GLU A 162 4.30 -70.44 4.86
CA GLU A 162 3.95 -69.03 5.05
C GLU A 162 3.10 -68.47 3.91
N GLU A 163 3.39 -68.90 2.69
CA GLU A 163 2.60 -68.54 1.51
C GLU A 163 1.23 -69.24 1.54
N ALA A 164 1.17 -70.51 1.92
CA ALA A 164 -0.10 -71.21 2.15
C ALA A 164 -0.95 -70.52 3.23
N ALA A 165 -0.31 -69.96 4.26
CA ALA A 165 -0.97 -69.17 5.31
C ALA A 165 -1.46 -67.79 4.83
N GLY A 166 -1.07 -67.35 3.62
CA GLY A 166 -1.45 -66.04 3.07
C GLY A 166 -0.71 -64.85 3.70
N LEU A 167 0.45 -65.09 4.32
CA LEU A 167 1.16 -64.08 5.14
C LEU A 167 1.81 -62.96 4.31
N GLY A 168 1.90 -63.12 2.99
CA GLY A 168 2.50 -62.12 2.09
C GLY A 168 1.86 -60.74 2.19
N LYS A 169 0.53 -60.65 2.38
CA LYS A 169 -0.18 -59.36 2.55
C LYS A 169 0.18 -58.69 3.87
N HIS A 170 0.23 -59.44 4.97
CA HIS A 170 0.59 -58.94 6.29
C HIS A 170 2.05 -58.46 6.34
N ARG A 171 2.99 -59.21 5.75
CA ARG A 171 4.40 -58.78 5.65
C ARG A 171 4.60 -57.51 4.84
N LYS A 172 3.90 -57.35 3.70
CA LYS A 172 3.92 -56.09 2.93
C LYS A 172 3.35 -54.93 3.75
N ARG A 173 2.26 -55.15 4.51
CA ARG A 173 1.66 -54.14 5.40
C ARG A 173 2.64 -53.73 6.51
N ARG A 174 3.30 -54.70 7.15
CA ARG A 174 4.35 -54.46 8.17
C ARG A 174 5.48 -53.60 7.60
N ARG A 175 6.07 -54.00 6.47
CA ARG A 175 7.18 -53.26 5.83
C ARG A 175 6.80 -51.82 5.46
N ARG A 176 5.58 -51.61 4.96
CA ARG A 176 5.06 -50.26 4.66
C ARG A 176 4.92 -49.41 5.92
N ALA A 177 4.41 -50.00 7.02
CA ALA A 177 4.29 -49.30 8.30
C ALA A 177 5.66 -48.96 8.91
N GLN A 178 6.65 -49.85 8.78
CA GLN A 178 8.03 -49.63 9.21
C GLN A 178 8.69 -48.46 8.45
N LEU A 179 8.63 -48.46 7.12
CA LEU A 179 9.15 -47.35 6.31
C LEU A 179 8.47 -46.01 6.63
N LYS A 180 7.15 -46.04 6.88
CA LYS A 180 6.40 -44.84 7.28
C LYS A 180 6.82 -44.36 8.68
N LEU A 181 7.07 -45.27 9.62
CA LEU A 181 7.52 -44.95 10.96
C LEU A 181 8.90 -44.29 10.94
N GLU A 182 9.85 -44.83 10.18
CA GLU A 182 11.18 -44.25 10.03
C GLU A 182 11.12 -42.83 9.45
N ARG A 183 10.35 -42.64 8.37
CA ARG A 183 10.14 -41.32 7.78
C ARG A 183 9.48 -40.34 8.76
N THR A 184 8.53 -40.81 9.57
CA THR A 184 7.85 -39.96 10.56
C THR A 184 8.80 -39.57 11.70
N ARG A 185 9.72 -40.47 12.11
CA ARG A 185 10.78 -40.15 13.08
C ARG A 185 11.69 -39.05 12.56
N GLN A 186 12.18 -39.17 11.32
CA GLN A 186 13.01 -38.14 10.70
C GLN A 186 12.29 -36.79 10.59
N ASN A 187 10.99 -36.80 10.31
CA ASN A 187 10.18 -35.57 10.31
C ASN A 187 10.04 -34.95 11.70
N LEU A 188 9.87 -35.78 12.74
CA LEU A 188 9.81 -35.32 14.13
C LEU A 188 11.13 -34.68 14.56
N ASP A 189 12.27 -35.28 14.23
CA ASP A 189 13.59 -34.71 14.54
C ASP A 189 13.76 -33.33 13.90
N ARG A 190 13.37 -33.19 12.62
CA ARG A 190 13.38 -31.89 11.94
C ARG A 190 12.43 -30.88 12.57
N ALA A 191 11.22 -31.31 12.97
CA ALA A 191 10.25 -30.44 13.62
C ALA A 191 10.80 -29.91 14.96
N LEU A 192 11.45 -30.77 15.75
CA LEU A 192 12.10 -30.42 17.01
C LEU A 192 13.24 -29.39 16.83
N ASP A 193 14.03 -29.53 15.76
CA ASP A 193 15.09 -28.58 15.45
C ASP A 193 14.53 -27.21 15.04
N VAL A 194 13.50 -27.19 14.18
CA VAL A 194 12.82 -25.96 13.75
C VAL A 194 12.13 -25.27 14.93
N GLU A 195 11.47 -26.02 15.81
CA GLU A 195 10.86 -25.49 17.04
C GLU A 195 11.90 -24.85 17.96
N ARG A 196 13.06 -25.51 18.16
CA ARG A 196 14.17 -24.97 18.96
C ARG A 196 14.70 -23.67 18.36
N GLU A 197 14.88 -23.62 17.05
CA GLU A 197 15.30 -22.40 16.36
C GLU A 197 14.27 -21.28 16.51
N ALA A 198 12.99 -21.56 16.28
CA ALA A 198 11.91 -20.58 16.42
C ALA A 198 11.80 -20.04 17.85
N ARG A 199 11.88 -20.91 18.87
CA ARG A 199 11.91 -20.50 20.28
C ARG A 199 13.10 -19.61 20.61
N SER A 200 14.28 -19.89 20.04
CA SER A 200 15.48 -19.07 20.28
C SER A 200 15.30 -17.61 19.83
N ARG A 201 14.49 -17.37 18.79
CA ARG A 201 14.16 -16.04 18.26
C ARG A 201 13.18 -15.27 19.14
N LEU A 202 12.41 -15.93 20.02
CA LEU A 202 11.41 -15.25 20.87
C LEU A 202 12.03 -14.32 21.91
N ARG A 203 13.16 -14.70 22.52
CA ARG A 203 13.80 -13.89 23.58
C ARG A 203 14.26 -12.51 23.07
N PRO A 204 14.99 -12.38 21.95
CA PRO A 204 15.37 -11.07 21.42
C PRO A 204 14.15 -10.28 20.94
N LEU A 205 13.18 -10.90 20.26
CA LEU A 205 11.94 -10.23 19.84
C LEU A 205 11.14 -9.68 21.03
N ARG A 206 11.05 -10.43 22.14
CA ARG A 206 10.42 -9.96 23.38
C ARG A 206 11.14 -8.75 23.97
N ALA A 207 12.47 -8.75 23.96
CA ALA A 207 13.24 -7.60 24.43
C ALA A 207 13.00 -6.36 23.57
N GLN A 208 12.92 -6.53 22.24
CA GLN A 208 12.58 -5.47 21.30
C GLN A 208 11.15 -4.96 21.51
N ALA A 209 10.17 -5.85 21.71
CA ALA A 209 8.79 -5.50 22.00
C ALA A 209 8.67 -4.68 23.29
N ASN A 210 9.30 -5.14 24.38
CA ASN A 210 9.32 -4.40 25.66
C ASN A 210 9.98 -3.01 25.51
N ALA A 211 11.05 -2.91 24.71
CA ALA A 211 11.71 -1.63 24.45
C ALA A 211 10.81 -0.68 23.65
N ALA A 212 10.12 -1.18 22.62
CA ALA A 212 9.15 -0.42 21.83
C ALA A 212 7.97 0.05 22.68
N GLU A 213 7.41 -0.81 23.54
CA GLU A 213 6.34 -0.48 24.48
C GLU A 213 6.78 0.62 25.47
N THR A 214 7.99 0.48 26.04
CA THR A 214 8.55 1.48 26.95
C THR A 214 8.75 2.82 26.24
N HIS A 215 9.28 2.80 25.01
CA HIS A 215 9.46 4.00 24.19
C HIS A 215 8.13 4.70 23.91
N ALA A 216 7.11 3.96 23.46
CA ALA A 216 5.77 4.49 23.19
C ALA A 216 5.14 5.11 24.45
N ARG A 217 5.31 4.46 25.62
CA ARG A 217 4.84 4.97 26.91
C ARG A 217 5.53 6.27 27.31
N LEU A 218 6.85 6.35 27.19
CA LEU A 218 7.61 7.56 27.50
C LEU A 218 7.26 8.71 26.55
N GLU A 219 7.01 8.40 25.28
CA GLU A 219 6.58 9.38 24.28
C GLU A 219 5.18 9.93 24.61
N ARG A 220 4.22 9.05 24.94
CA ARG A 220 2.88 9.46 25.38
C ARG A 220 2.93 10.36 26.62
N GLN A 221 3.67 9.95 27.66
CA GLN A 221 3.87 10.76 28.87
C GLN A 221 4.49 12.13 28.58
N SER A 222 5.48 12.18 27.68
CA SER A 222 6.09 13.46 27.26
C SER A 222 5.09 14.35 26.53
N MET A 223 4.23 13.78 25.68
CA MET A 223 3.17 14.52 24.98
C MET A 223 2.10 15.06 25.94
N GLU A 224 1.68 14.27 26.93
CA GLU A 224 0.72 14.69 27.97
C GLU A 224 1.25 15.88 28.79
N LEU A 225 2.52 15.83 29.19
CA LEU A 225 3.16 16.93 29.92
C LEU A 225 3.37 18.18 29.03
N LYS A 226 3.71 17.99 27.75
CA LYS A 226 3.79 19.11 26.79
C LYS A 226 2.44 19.77 26.58
N LEU A 227 1.37 18.98 26.59
CA LEU A 227 0.01 19.50 26.53
C LEU A 227 -0.18 20.46 27.72
N GLN A 228 0.02 20.02 28.96
CA GLN A 228 -0.09 20.90 30.15
C GLN A 228 0.68 22.23 30.00
N LEU A 229 1.93 22.20 29.51
CA LEU A 229 2.74 23.41 29.29
C LEU A 229 2.18 24.35 28.22
N LEU A 230 1.65 23.80 27.13
CA LEU A 230 0.98 24.57 26.07
C LEU A 230 -0.33 25.18 26.58
N GLY A 231 -1.03 24.50 27.48
CA GLY A 231 -2.27 24.98 28.09
C GLY A 231 -2.03 26.19 28.97
N ASP A 232 -0.95 26.15 29.76
CA ASP A 232 -0.50 27.31 30.52
C ASP A 232 -0.10 28.47 29.60
N ARG A 233 0.64 28.19 28.51
CA ARG A 233 0.99 29.21 27.52
C ARG A 233 -0.25 29.85 26.88
N LEU A 234 -1.28 29.08 26.55
CA LEU A 234 -2.55 29.59 26.02
C LEU A 234 -3.28 30.44 27.06
N SER A 235 -3.37 29.96 28.31
CA SER A 235 -4.03 30.69 29.40
C SER A 235 -3.34 32.03 29.72
N VAL A 236 -2.00 32.06 29.78
CA VAL A 236 -1.23 33.28 29.95
C VAL A 236 -1.37 34.20 28.73
N GLY A 237 -1.27 33.63 27.52
CA GLY A 237 -1.42 34.35 26.26
C GLY A 237 -2.78 35.02 26.10
N ASP A 238 -3.86 34.38 26.56
CA ASP A 238 -5.20 34.95 26.58
C ASP A 238 -5.29 36.18 27.49
N GLY A 239 -4.67 36.11 28.67
CA GLY A 239 -4.57 37.25 29.58
C GLY A 239 -3.80 38.42 28.98
N ASP A 240 -2.62 38.15 28.42
CA ASP A 240 -1.75 39.17 27.82
C ASP A 240 -2.41 39.82 26.58
N LEU A 241 -3.04 39.00 25.72
CA LEU A 241 -3.77 39.48 24.55
C LEU A 241 -4.94 40.39 24.96
N ALA A 242 -5.73 40.00 25.96
CA ALA A 242 -6.84 40.82 26.45
C ALA A 242 -6.36 42.18 26.98
N VAL A 243 -5.22 42.21 27.70
CA VAL A 243 -4.60 43.47 28.16
C VAL A 243 -4.13 44.33 26.99
N ALA A 244 -3.47 43.74 26.00
CA ALA A 244 -2.97 44.46 24.83
C ALA A 244 -4.10 45.01 23.94
N GLU A 245 -5.16 44.23 23.72
CA GLU A 245 -6.35 44.64 22.98
C GLU A 245 -7.07 45.80 23.68
N LYS A 246 -7.19 45.73 25.00
CA LYS A 246 -7.75 46.83 25.81
C LYS A 246 -6.90 48.11 25.67
N ALA A 247 -5.58 48.00 25.77
CA ALA A 247 -4.67 49.13 25.61
C ALA A 247 -4.74 49.75 24.21
N ALA A 248 -4.86 48.93 23.15
CA ALA A 248 -5.05 49.40 21.78
C ALA A 248 -6.39 50.14 21.61
N LEU A 249 -7.46 49.63 22.22
CA LEU A 249 -8.78 50.27 22.20
C LEU A 249 -8.78 51.61 22.94
N GLU A 250 -8.15 51.69 24.11
CA GLU A 250 -8.01 52.93 24.88
C GLU A 250 -7.19 53.98 24.12
N ALA A 251 -6.05 53.58 23.51
CA ALA A 251 -5.23 54.47 22.70
C ALA A 251 -5.98 54.99 21.46
N ARG A 252 -6.78 54.14 20.79
CA ARG A 252 -7.63 54.55 19.66
C ARG A 252 -8.67 55.59 20.10
N ALA A 253 -9.33 55.36 21.23
CA ALA A 253 -10.30 56.31 21.77
C ALA A 253 -9.65 57.65 22.15
N GLU A 254 -8.41 57.64 22.66
CA GLU A 254 -7.63 58.85 22.93
C GLU A 254 -7.28 59.61 21.64
N ARG A 255 -6.84 58.90 20.60
CA ARG A 255 -6.56 59.48 19.26
C ARG A 255 -7.80 60.18 18.72
N ASP A 256 -8.96 59.51 18.73
CA ASP A 256 -10.21 60.06 18.16
C ASP A 256 -10.65 61.35 18.86
N ARG A 257 -10.42 61.43 20.18
CA ARG A 257 -10.67 62.64 20.96
C ARG A 257 -9.75 63.78 20.53
N VAL A 258 -8.44 63.52 20.42
CA VAL A 258 -7.47 64.56 20.02
C VAL A 258 -7.65 64.99 18.56
N GLU A 259 -7.96 64.06 17.66
CA GLU A 259 -8.30 64.37 16.27
C GLU A 259 -9.51 65.31 16.18
N SER A 260 -10.55 65.07 17.00
CA SER A 260 -11.71 65.96 17.09
C SER A 260 -11.31 67.36 17.58
N LEU A 261 -10.41 67.46 18.57
CA LEU A 261 -9.88 68.74 19.07
C LEU A 261 -9.05 69.48 18.02
N VAL A 262 -8.24 68.77 17.23
CA VAL A 262 -7.50 69.35 16.10
C VAL A 262 -8.45 69.97 15.08
N GLU A 263 -9.52 69.26 14.71
CA GLU A 263 -10.52 69.77 13.78
C GLU A 263 -11.29 70.97 14.33
N GLU A 264 -11.58 71.02 15.64
CA GLU A 264 -12.13 72.20 16.28
C GLU A 264 -11.16 73.39 16.26
N ALA A 265 -9.89 73.18 16.58
CA ALA A 265 -8.86 74.22 16.55
C ALA A 265 -8.67 74.78 15.13
N ARG A 266 -8.66 73.90 14.13
CA ARG A 266 -8.58 74.26 12.71
C ARG A 266 -9.77 75.14 12.28
N LYS A 267 -10.99 74.79 12.69
CA LYS A 267 -12.19 75.62 12.43
C LYS A 267 -12.08 77.00 13.09
N ARG A 268 -11.61 77.07 14.34
CA ARG A 268 -11.39 78.34 15.04
C ARG A 268 -10.35 79.21 14.31
N ARG A 269 -9.22 78.62 13.91
CA ARG A 269 -8.18 79.32 13.13
C ARG A 269 -8.76 79.89 11.83
N SER A 270 -9.46 79.07 11.04
CA SER A 270 -10.08 79.51 9.78
C SER A 270 -11.04 80.70 9.99
N ALA A 271 -11.86 80.66 11.05
CA ALA A 271 -12.78 81.75 11.34
C ALA A 271 -12.06 83.07 11.71
N VAL A 272 -10.91 82.99 12.39
CA VAL A 272 -10.08 84.17 12.70
C VAL A 272 -9.36 84.66 11.44
N GLU A 273 -8.86 83.77 10.59
CA GLU A 273 -8.26 84.11 9.28
C GLU A 273 -9.26 84.87 8.40
N ASP A 274 -10.49 84.39 8.29
CA ASP A 274 -11.55 85.05 7.50
C ASP A 274 -11.89 86.44 8.05
N ARG A 275 -11.99 86.59 9.38
CA ARG A 275 -12.23 87.89 10.04
C ARG A 275 -11.08 88.88 9.80
N LEU A 276 -9.83 88.40 9.84
CA LEU A 276 -8.66 89.22 9.55
C LEU A 276 -8.64 89.67 8.08
N ALA A 277 -8.91 88.75 7.15
CA ALA A 277 -8.97 89.05 5.72
C ALA A 277 -10.06 90.08 5.39
N GLU A 278 -11.24 90.00 6.01
CA GLU A 278 -12.31 90.97 5.81
C GLU A 278 -11.93 92.36 6.34
N ARG A 279 -11.32 92.43 7.53
CA ARG A 279 -10.80 93.69 8.09
C ARG A 279 -9.71 94.30 7.22
N ASP A 280 -8.81 93.49 6.66
CA ASP A 280 -7.80 93.97 5.74
C ASP A 280 -8.41 94.58 4.47
N ARG A 281 -9.44 93.95 3.90
CA ARG A 281 -10.19 94.53 2.75
C ARG A 281 -10.84 95.86 3.11
N GLU A 282 -11.53 95.95 4.25
CA GLU A 282 -12.14 97.18 4.75
C GLU A 282 -11.08 98.29 4.90
N ARG A 283 -9.93 97.98 5.53
CA ARG A 283 -8.83 98.92 5.71
C ARG A 283 -8.25 99.40 4.37
N THR A 284 -8.05 98.50 3.42
CA THR A 284 -7.56 98.87 2.07
C THR A 284 -8.54 99.79 1.35
N ALA A 285 -9.85 99.55 1.45
CA ALA A 285 -10.87 100.41 0.86
C ALA A 285 -10.88 101.82 1.48
N VAL A 286 -10.86 101.91 2.81
CA VAL A 286 -10.83 103.21 3.53
C VAL A 286 -9.54 103.97 3.22
N TRP A 287 -8.40 103.28 3.11
CA TRP A 287 -7.12 103.90 2.73
C TRP A 287 -7.14 104.44 1.29
N ALA A 288 -7.76 103.73 0.36
CA ALA A 288 -7.95 104.21 -1.02
C ALA A 288 -8.82 105.49 -1.05
N ASP A 289 -9.91 105.53 -0.28
CA ASP A 289 -10.78 106.71 -0.13
C ASP A 289 -10.03 107.91 0.46
N LEU A 290 -9.24 107.69 1.51
CA LEU A 290 -8.40 108.73 2.12
C LEU A 290 -7.41 109.32 1.10
N THR A 291 -6.75 108.45 0.34
CA THR A 291 -5.79 108.85 -0.70
C THR A 291 -6.47 109.69 -1.79
N ALA A 292 -7.66 109.29 -2.23
CA ALA A 292 -8.45 110.05 -3.20
C ALA A 292 -8.89 111.42 -2.67
N LEU A 293 -9.31 111.50 -1.40
CA LEU A 293 -9.68 112.75 -0.74
C LEU A 293 -8.50 113.70 -0.58
N ARG A 294 -7.31 113.20 -0.20
CA ARG A 294 -6.07 114.00 -0.13
C ARG A 294 -5.70 114.59 -1.49
N ALA A 295 -5.72 113.77 -2.55
CA ALA A 295 -5.46 114.24 -3.91
C ALA A 295 -6.52 115.25 -4.39
N ALA A 296 -7.77 115.14 -3.95
CA ALA A 296 -8.80 116.15 -4.23
C ALA A 296 -8.54 117.45 -3.46
N HIS A 297 -8.14 117.38 -2.19
CA HIS A 297 -7.80 118.54 -1.37
C HIS A 297 -6.63 119.33 -1.98
N GLU A 298 -5.54 118.65 -2.36
CA GLU A 298 -4.39 119.28 -3.02
C GLU A 298 -4.76 119.94 -4.35
N ARG A 299 -5.52 119.25 -5.21
CA ARG A 299 -5.99 119.81 -6.49
C ARG A 299 -6.86 121.06 -6.31
N LEU A 300 -7.76 121.05 -5.33
CA LEU A 300 -8.58 122.22 -5.00
C LEU A 300 -7.73 123.35 -4.42
N GLY A 301 -6.72 123.04 -3.60
CA GLY A 301 -5.73 123.99 -3.11
C GLY A 301 -5.00 124.71 -4.25
N ALA A 302 -4.39 123.95 -5.16
CA ALA A 302 -3.67 124.51 -6.32
C ALA A 302 -4.57 125.37 -7.22
N ARG A 303 -5.83 124.94 -7.46
CA ARG A 303 -6.79 125.73 -8.26
C ARG A 303 -7.21 127.02 -7.57
N THR A 304 -7.41 126.98 -6.25
CA THR A 304 -7.76 128.16 -5.45
C THR A 304 -6.64 129.20 -5.54
N GLU A 305 -5.39 128.77 -5.39
CA GLU A 305 -4.21 129.65 -5.48
C GLU A 305 -4.03 130.26 -6.88
N ALA A 306 -4.21 129.47 -7.93
CA ALA A 306 -4.15 129.96 -9.31
C ALA A 306 -5.22 131.03 -9.61
N ILE A 307 -6.46 130.81 -9.17
CA ILE A 307 -7.56 131.78 -9.34
C ILE A 307 -7.33 133.02 -8.48
N ALA A 308 -6.86 132.87 -7.24
CA ALA A 308 -6.51 134.01 -6.38
C ALA A 308 -5.43 134.91 -7.02
N THR A 309 -4.43 134.30 -7.64
CA THR A 309 -3.36 135.03 -8.34
C THR A 309 -3.92 135.82 -9.52
N ARG A 310 -4.79 135.18 -10.33
CA ARG A 310 -5.40 135.82 -11.49
C ARG A 310 -6.37 136.94 -11.11
N GLU A 311 -7.08 136.76 -10.01
CA GLU A 311 -7.97 137.75 -9.41
C GLU A 311 -7.19 139.01 -8.98
N ALA A 312 -6.06 138.82 -8.28
CA ALA A 312 -5.18 139.91 -7.85
C ALA A 312 -4.57 140.68 -9.04
N GLU A 313 -4.10 139.98 -10.08
CA GLU A 313 -3.60 140.60 -11.32
C GLU A 313 -4.66 141.47 -12.00
N LEU A 314 -5.90 140.95 -12.10
CA LEU A 314 -7.00 141.65 -12.75
C LEU A 314 -7.42 142.89 -11.95
N ARG A 315 -7.51 142.81 -10.62
CA ARG A 315 -7.74 143.99 -9.76
C ARG A 315 -6.67 145.05 -9.96
N ALA A 316 -5.39 144.67 -9.99
CA ALA A 316 -4.30 145.62 -10.23
C ALA A 316 -4.36 146.26 -11.63
N ALA A 317 -4.86 145.53 -12.64
CA ALA A 317 -5.10 146.07 -13.97
C ALA A 317 -6.25 147.09 -14.02
N VAL A 318 -7.37 146.80 -13.32
CA VAL A 318 -8.51 147.71 -13.16
C VAL A 318 -8.07 149.03 -12.52
N GLU A 319 -7.32 148.98 -11.42
CA GLU A 319 -6.85 150.18 -10.71
C GLU A 319 -5.92 151.05 -11.59
N ARG A 320 -5.00 150.42 -12.34
CA ARG A 320 -4.15 151.15 -13.30
C ARG A 320 -4.97 151.86 -14.38
N ARG A 321 -6.03 151.23 -14.88
CA ARG A 321 -6.89 151.81 -15.91
C ARG A 321 -7.78 152.93 -15.37
N ARG A 322 -8.28 152.81 -14.13
CA ARG A 322 -8.96 153.91 -13.42
C ARG A 322 -8.08 155.14 -13.28
N ALA A 323 -6.81 154.95 -12.92
CA ALA A 323 -5.86 156.05 -12.84
C ALA A 323 -5.63 156.72 -14.21
N ALA A 324 -5.51 155.94 -15.29
CA ALA A 324 -5.37 156.47 -16.65
C ALA A 324 -6.61 157.23 -17.13
N LEU A 325 -7.81 156.77 -16.76
CA LEU A 325 -9.07 157.46 -17.04
C LEU A 325 -9.10 158.84 -16.36
N GLY A 326 -8.71 158.89 -15.08
CA GLY A 326 -8.66 160.14 -14.31
C GLY A 326 -7.69 161.17 -14.92
N ALA A 327 -6.54 160.71 -15.44
CA ALA A 327 -5.59 161.57 -16.14
C ALA A 327 -6.16 162.15 -17.45
N LEU A 328 -6.81 161.32 -18.27
CA LEU A 328 -7.42 161.74 -19.54
C LEU A 328 -8.54 162.77 -19.32
N ALA A 329 -9.36 162.58 -18.28
CA ALA A 329 -10.41 163.53 -17.91
C ALA A 329 -9.87 164.90 -17.45
N ALA A 330 -8.67 164.93 -16.86
CA ALA A 330 -8.02 166.18 -16.47
C ALA A 330 -7.45 166.96 -17.66
N GLU A 331 -6.93 166.26 -18.67
CA GLU A 331 -6.35 166.84 -19.88
C GLU A 331 -7.43 167.52 -20.75
N LEU A 332 -8.58 166.89 -20.93
CA LEU A 332 -9.73 167.47 -21.64
C LEU A 332 -10.21 168.80 -21.02
N ARG A 333 -10.29 168.87 -19.68
CA ARG A 333 -10.69 170.09 -18.96
C ARG A 333 -9.68 171.24 -19.12
N ALA A 334 -8.40 170.95 -19.33
CA ALA A 334 -7.39 171.97 -19.58
C ALA A 334 -7.58 172.57 -20.98
N THR A 335 -7.81 171.72 -22.00
CA THR A 335 -8.03 172.17 -23.38
C THR A 335 -9.29 173.02 -23.55
N GLU A 336 -10.35 172.75 -22.78
CA GLU A 336 -11.58 173.56 -22.77
C GLU A 336 -11.32 175.00 -22.29
N ARG A 337 -10.52 175.17 -21.24
CA ARG A 337 -10.20 176.50 -20.68
C ARG A 337 -9.37 177.37 -21.61
N ASP A 338 -8.41 176.77 -22.32
CA ASP A 338 -7.56 177.50 -23.27
C ASP A 338 -8.34 177.99 -24.51
N ALA A 339 -9.34 177.22 -24.97
CA ALA A 339 -10.21 177.59 -26.07
C ALA A 339 -11.12 178.79 -25.72
N GLU A 340 -11.73 178.79 -24.52
CA GLU A 340 -12.57 179.90 -24.03
C GLU A 340 -11.81 181.23 -23.91
N ALA A 341 -10.57 181.19 -23.39
CA ALA A 341 -9.73 182.37 -23.23
C ALA A 341 -9.29 183.01 -24.56
N THR A 342 -9.26 182.23 -25.64
CA THR A 342 -8.90 182.71 -26.99
C THR A 342 -10.09 183.38 -27.68
N LEU A 343 -11.28 182.80 -27.52
CA LEU A 343 -12.54 183.33 -28.06
C LEU A 343 -12.90 184.70 -27.45
N ALA A 344 -12.65 184.88 -26.14
CA ALA A 344 -12.92 186.13 -25.43
C ALA A 344 -12.07 187.31 -25.95
N ARG A 345 -10.81 187.07 -26.32
CA ARG A 345 -9.90 188.10 -26.87
C ARG A 345 -10.34 188.58 -28.26
N GLU A 346 -10.79 187.68 -29.14
CA GLU A 346 -11.25 188.05 -30.47
C GLU A 346 -12.56 188.88 -30.44
N LEU A 347 -13.43 188.60 -29.47
CA LEU A 347 -14.70 189.32 -29.28
C LEU A 347 -14.51 190.77 -28.81
N GLU A 348 -13.52 191.03 -27.96
CA GLU A 348 -13.22 192.38 -27.47
C GLU A 348 -12.65 193.28 -28.58
N SER A 349 -11.74 192.74 -29.40
CA SER A 349 -11.21 193.43 -30.58
C SER A 349 -12.31 193.79 -31.60
N ALA A 350 -13.32 192.92 -31.75
CA ALA A 350 -14.45 193.18 -32.64
C ALA A 350 -15.39 194.30 -32.11
N ARG A 351 -15.48 194.48 -30.79
CA ARG A 351 -16.29 195.54 -30.16
C ARG A 351 -15.67 196.92 -30.31
N GLU A 352 -14.35 197.04 -30.12
CA GLU A 352 -13.63 198.32 -30.30
C GLU A 352 -13.78 198.85 -31.75
N ALA A 353 -13.60 197.97 -32.75
CA ALA A 353 -13.77 198.34 -34.16
C ALA A 353 -15.20 198.79 -34.51
N LEU A 354 -16.21 198.30 -33.79
CA LEU A 354 -17.62 198.68 -33.96
C LEU A 354 -17.92 200.04 -33.32
N ALA A 355 -17.27 200.36 -32.20
CA ALA A 355 -17.40 201.64 -31.51
C ALA A 355 -16.80 202.79 -32.34
N ASP A 356 -15.60 202.62 -32.89
CA ASP A 356 -14.95 203.60 -33.77
C ASP A 356 -15.78 203.90 -35.02
N ALA A 357 -16.37 202.86 -35.62
CA ALA A 357 -17.24 203.01 -36.79
C ALA A 357 -18.57 203.73 -36.46
N SER A 358 -19.07 203.59 -35.23
CA SER A 358 -20.30 204.25 -34.77
C SER A 358 -20.08 205.73 -34.47
N GLY A 359 -18.90 206.11 -33.98
CA GLY A 359 -18.52 207.52 -33.74
C GLY A 359 -18.49 208.35 -35.02
N GLY A 360 -17.87 207.82 -36.08
CA GLY A 360 -17.82 208.52 -37.38
C GLY A 360 -19.18 208.68 -38.07
N ILE A 361 -20.16 207.83 -37.74
CA ILE A 361 -21.53 207.94 -38.26
C ILE A 361 -22.28 209.12 -37.63
N ALA A 362 -21.99 209.47 -36.37
CA ALA A 362 -22.63 210.60 -35.68
C ALA A 362 -22.17 211.95 -36.27
N ASP A 363 -20.87 212.10 -36.50
CA ASP A 363 -20.30 213.33 -37.07
C ASP A 363 -20.77 213.59 -38.51
N ALA A 364 -21.00 212.52 -39.29
CA ALA A 364 -21.47 212.62 -40.67
C ALA A 364 -22.98 212.91 -40.82
N ILE A 365 -23.77 212.84 -39.74
CA ILE A 365 -25.21 213.18 -39.79
C ILE A 365 -25.43 214.69 -39.97
N ASP A 366 -24.53 215.53 -39.47
CA ASP A 366 -24.64 216.99 -39.57
C ASP A 366 -24.12 217.57 -40.89
N ALA A 367 -23.24 216.86 -41.60
CA ALA A 367 -22.57 217.38 -42.81
C ALA A 367 -23.31 217.14 -44.13
N GLY A 368 -24.37 216.33 -44.14
CA GLY A 368 -25.24 216.16 -45.32
C GLY A 368 -24.62 215.45 -46.53
N ASP A 369 -23.49 214.75 -46.39
CA ASP A 369 -22.84 214.04 -47.51
C ASP A 369 -23.09 212.52 -47.48
N VAL A 370 -23.69 211.98 -48.55
CA VAL A 370 -24.21 210.60 -48.64
C VAL A 370 -23.12 209.61 -49.07
N GLU A 371 -22.02 210.09 -49.66
CA GLU A 371 -21.01 209.24 -50.30
C GLU A 371 -20.08 208.55 -49.27
N GLU A 372 -19.81 209.20 -48.13
CA GLU A 372 -19.00 208.65 -47.04
C GLU A 372 -19.71 207.53 -46.27
N ARG A 373 -21.05 207.54 -46.25
CA ARG A 373 -21.90 206.56 -45.56
C ARG A 373 -21.84 205.15 -46.16
N LEU A 374 -21.73 205.05 -47.48
CA LEU A 374 -21.68 203.75 -48.17
C LEU A 374 -20.32 203.04 -47.96
N GLY A 375 -19.23 203.81 -47.80
CA GLY A 375 -17.90 203.27 -47.51
C GLY A 375 -17.76 202.66 -46.11
N ALA A 376 -18.45 203.22 -45.11
CA ALA A 376 -18.42 202.74 -43.73
C ALA A 376 -19.15 201.40 -43.54
N LEU A 377 -20.33 201.23 -44.16
CA LEU A 377 -21.16 200.02 -44.06
C LEU A 377 -20.51 198.78 -44.66
N ALA A 378 -19.69 198.93 -45.71
CA ALA A 378 -19.00 197.80 -46.34
C ALA A 378 -17.92 197.15 -45.44
N ARG A 379 -17.28 197.93 -44.54
CA ARG A 379 -16.22 197.43 -43.65
C ARG A 379 -16.78 196.57 -42.51
N VAL A 380 -17.95 196.92 -41.97
CA VAL A 380 -18.61 196.19 -40.88
C VAL A 380 -19.05 194.78 -41.32
N ARG A 381 -19.61 194.66 -42.53
CA ARG A 381 -20.06 193.36 -43.07
C ARG A 381 -18.92 192.36 -43.21
N ASN A 382 -17.76 192.80 -43.72
CA ASN A 382 -16.60 191.93 -43.89
C ASN A 382 -15.96 191.51 -42.54
N GLY A 383 -16.17 192.28 -41.47
CA GLY A 383 -15.75 191.92 -40.11
C GLY A 383 -16.56 190.75 -39.53
N ALA A 384 -17.89 190.77 -39.68
CA ALA A 384 -18.77 189.74 -39.12
C ALA A 384 -18.57 188.35 -39.75
N GLU A 385 -18.29 188.26 -41.05
CA GLU A 385 -18.06 186.98 -41.73
C GLU A 385 -16.75 186.28 -41.32
N ARG A 386 -15.80 186.98 -40.70
CA ARG A 386 -14.58 186.35 -40.18
C ARG A 386 -14.80 185.65 -38.84
N ALA A 387 -15.61 186.22 -37.95
CA ALA A 387 -15.89 185.67 -36.63
C ALA A 387 -16.69 184.35 -36.67
N VAL A 388 -17.61 184.20 -37.63
CA VAL A 388 -18.41 182.95 -37.75
C VAL A 388 -17.54 181.75 -38.18
N ARG A 389 -16.45 181.98 -38.92
CA ARG A 389 -15.54 180.89 -39.35
C ARG A 389 -14.60 180.41 -38.24
N SER A 390 -14.22 181.26 -37.27
CA SER A 390 -13.38 180.85 -36.14
C SER A 390 -14.16 179.98 -35.15
N ALA A 391 -15.43 180.30 -34.89
CA ALA A 391 -16.28 179.53 -33.97
C ALA A 391 -16.47 178.05 -34.40
N ARG A 392 -16.62 177.75 -35.69
CA ARG A 392 -16.81 176.37 -36.17
C ARG A 392 -15.56 175.48 -36.05
N ARG A 393 -14.35 176.04 -36.03
CA ARG A 393 -13.11 175.25 -35.83
C ARG A 393 -12.91 174.79 -34.38
N ALA A 394 -13.59 175.42 -33.42
CA ALA A 394 -13.48 175.06 -32.01
C ALA A 394 -14.28 173.80 -31.64
N GLU A 395 -15.39 173.50 -32.34
CA GLU A 395 -16.21 172.32 -32.05
C GLU A 395 -15.54 170.98 -32.45
N ASP A 396 -14.77 170.95 -33.55
CA ASP A 396 -14.17 169.70 -34.05
C ASP A 396 -13.00 169.17 -33.19
N MET A 397 -12.54 169.92 -32.17
CA MET A 397 -11.37 169.58 -31.33
C MET A 397 -11.71 168.85 -30.01
N LEU A 398 -12.98 168.60 -29.67
CA LEU A 398 -13.39 168.06 -28.36
C LEU A 398 -13.48 166.51 -28.34
N GLY A 399 -12.57 165.86 -27.60
CA GLY A 399 -12.28 164.40 -27.61
C GLY A 399 -13.14 163.46 -26.75
N HIS A 400 -14.45 163.68 -26.58
CA HIS A 400 -15.29 162.92 -25.63
C HIS A 400 -15.39 161.40 -25.89
N ARG A 401 -15.35 160.91 -27.15
CA ARG A 401 -15.54 159.48 -27.46
C ARG A 401 -14.48 158.53 -26.86
N ARG A 402 -13.28 159.04 -26.59
CA ARG A 402 -12.16 158.22 -26.08
C ARG A 402 -12.28 157.94 -24.57
N GLN A 403 -12.98 158.80 -23.84
CA GLN A 403 -13.23 158.64 -22.40
C GLN A 403 -14.25 157.52 -22.15
N ASP A 404 -15.41 157.57 -22.80
CA ASP A 404 -16.51 156.61 -22.61
C ASP A 404 -16.08 155.15 -22.86
N SER A 405 -15.21 154.91 -23.85
CA SER A 405 -14.71 153.57 -24.17
C SER A 405 -13.79 152.99 -23.09
N LEU A 406 -13.03 153.82 -22.38
CA LEU A 406 -12.18 153.36 -21.27
C LEU A 406 -13.01 153.10 -20.01
N GLU A 407 -14.07 153.88 -19.76
CA GLU A 407 -15.00 153.67 -18.63
C GLU A 407 -15.66 152.29 -18.71
N GLN A 408 -16.24 151.94 -19.86
CA GLN A 408 -16.90 150.64 -20.06
C GLN A 408 -15.95 149.44 -19.87
N ARG A 409 -14.67 149.57 -20.25
CA ARG A 409 -13.68 148.48 -20.06
C ARG A 409 -13.28 148.31 -18.61
N VAL A 410 -13.17 149.40 -17.85
CA VAL A 410 -12.89 149.37 -16.41
C VAL A 410 -14.03 148.68 -15.67
N GLU A 411 -15.28 148.96 -16.03
CA GLU A 411 -16.47 148.36 -15.42
C GLU A 411 -16.50 146.84 -15.67
N ALA A 412 -16.37 146.40 -16.93
CA ALA A 412 -16.37 144.97 -17.27
C ALA A 412 -15.25 144.15 -16.60
N GLU A 413 -14.04 144.72 -16.49
CA GLU A 413 -12.93 144.04 -15.79
C GLU A 413 -13.11 144.01 -14.26
N ALA A 414 -13.78 145.02 -13.67
CA ALA A 414 -14.12 145.04 -12.25
C ALA A 414 -15.17 143.97 -11.89
N ASP A 415 -16.16 143.77 -12.75
CA ASP A 415 -17.16 142.70 -12.60
C ASP A 415 -16.52 141.31 -12.70
N LEU A 416 -15.60 141.13 -13.64
CA LEU A 416 -14.86 139.88 -13.79
C LEU A 416 -13.96 139.60 -12.57
N ALA A 417 -13.30 140.62 -12.00
CA ALA A 417 -12.51 140.48 -10.77
C ALA A 417 -13.40 140.06 -9.58
N THR A 418 -14.59 140.64 -9.47
CA THR A 418 -15.57 140.26 -8.42
C THR A 418 -16.03 138.81 -8.60
N THR A 419 -16.28 138.38 -9.83
CA THR A 419 -16.64 136.99 -10.15
C THR A 419 -15.51 136.03 -9.79
N LEU A 420 -14.25 136.35 -10.13
CA LEU A 420 -13.10 135.53 -9.75
C LEU A 420 -12.90 135.45 -8.22
N ALA A 421 -13.18 136.53 -7.48
CA ALA A 421 -13.13 136.52 -6.03
C ALA A 421 -14.18 135.58 -5.42
N THR A 422 -15.41 135.59 -5.94
CA THR A 422 -16.46 134.65 -5.48
C THR A 422 -16.11 133.19 -5.79
N LEU A 423 -15.54 132.92 -6.98
CA LEU A 423 -15.10 131.58 -7.36
C LEU A 423 -13.95 131.09 -6.46
N CYS A 424 -12.99 131.97 -6.14
CA CYS A 424 -11.90 131.65 -5.22
C CYS A 424 -12.42 131.27 -3.83
N ALA A 425 -13.40 132.04 -3.30
CA ALA A 425 -14.01 131.75 -2.01
C ALA A 425 -14.76 130.40 -2.01
N ALA A 426 -15.50 130.09 -3.08
CA ALA A 426 -16.20 128.80 -3.22
C ALA A 426 -15.22 127.61 -3.30
N LEU A 427 -14.10 127.75 -4.02
CA LEU A 427 -13.06 126.72 -4.10
C LEU A 427 -12.31 126.53 -2.78
N ALA A 428 -12.04 127.61 -2.04
CA ALA A 428 -11.47 127.53 -0.70
C ALA A 428 -12.39 126.77 0.26
N GLN A 429 -13.69 127.05 0.26
CA GLN A 429 -14.67 126.31 1.05
C GLN A 429 -14.72 124.83 0.68
N ALA A 430 -14.72 124.51 -0.62
CA ALA A 430 -14.70 123.13 -1.09
C ALA A 430 -13.40 122.41 -0.67
N ARG A 431 -12.25 123.07 -0.78
CA ARG A 431 -10.95 122.55 -0.32
C ARG A 431 -11.00 122.22 1.16
N ASP A 432 -11.46 123.15 2.00
CA ASP A 432 -11.48 122.99 3.45
C ASP A 432 -12.46 121.89 3.88
N ALA A 433 -13.62 121.78 3.22
CA ALA A 433 -14.58 120.68 3.46
C ALA A 433 -14.00 119.30 3.10
N VAL A 434 -13.29 119.19 1.98
CA VAL A 434 -12.60 117.95 1.58
C VAL A 434 -11.45 117.64 2.55
N GLY A 435 -10.73 118.66 3.04
CA GLY A 435 -9.68 118.52 4.04
C GLY A 435 -10.21 117.96 5.36
N LEU A 436 -11.30 118.53 5.88
CA LEU A 436 -11.96 118.04 7.10
C LEU A 436 -12.45 116.59 6.94
N ARG A 437 -13.00 116.25 5.77
CA ARG A 437 -13.42 114.87 5.48
C ARG A 437 -12.23 113.92 5.42
N ALA A 438 -11.11 114.31 4.82
CA ALA A 438 -9.89 113.53 4.81
C ALA A 438 -9.37 113.28 6.23
N SER A 439 -9.32 114.31 7.09
CA SER A 439 -8.87 114.16 8.49
C SER A 439 -9.76 113.19 9.29
N ARG A 440 -11.09 113.22 9.11
CA ARG A 440 -12.00 112.26 9.77
C ARG A 440 -11.74 110.82 9.34
N VAL A 441 -11.50 110.60 8.04
CA VAL A 441 -11.18 109.26 7.52
C VAL A 441 -9.79 108.82 8.00
N GLU A 442 -8.83 109.74 8.11
CA GLU A 442 -7.50 109.46 8.66
C GLU A 442 -7.55 109.01 10.12
N GLU A 443 -8.35 109.66 10.98
CA GLU A 443 -8.56 109.22 12.36
C GLU A 443 -9.16 107.79 12.43
N GLN A 444 -10.06 107.45 11.51
CA GLN A 444 -10.63 106.08 11.41
C GLN A 444 -9.57 105.04 11.01
N VAL A 445 -8.61 105.40 10.15
CA VAL A 445 -7.52 104.51 9.73
C VAL A 445 -6.46 104.34 10.82
N VAL A 446 -6.10 105.42 11.53
CA VAL A 446 -5.05 105.41 12.58
C VAL A 446 -5.56 104.82 13.89
N GLY A 447 -6.86 104.90 14.18
CA GLY A 447 -7.47 104.37 15.40
C GLY A 447 -7.70 102.84 15.44
N ALA A 448 -7.44 102.12 14.35
CA ALA A 448 -7.82 100.72 14.21
C ALA A 448 -6.82 99.73 14.83
N ARG A 449 -6.75 99.66 16.18
CA ARG A 449 -5.96 98.65 16.94
C ARG A 449 -6.49 97.20 16.81
N ALA A 450 -7.69 97.02 16.27
CA ALA A 450 -8.36 95.71 16.18
C ALA A 450 -7.65 94.70 15.24
N GLY A 451 -6.82 95.17 14.30
CA GLY A 451 -6.05 94.28 13.40
C GLY A 451 -4.93 93.52 14.13
N ASP A 452 -4.28 94.17 15.10
CA ASP A 452 -3.19 93.57 15.88
C ASP A 452 -3.72 92.50 16.85
N GLU A 453 -4.92 92.70 17.39
CA GLU A 453 -5.62 91.74 18.26
C GLU A 453 -6.00 90.47 17.48
N LEU A 454 -6.60 90.61 16.29
CA LEU A 454 -6.94 89.48 15.42
C LEU A 454 -5.69 88.72 14.95
N ALA A 455 -4.61 89.42 14.63
CA ALA A 455 -3.34 88.79 14.27
C ALA A 455 -2.72 88.03 15.47
N SER A 456 -2.93 88.49 16.70
CA SER A 456 -2.52 87.76 17.90
C SER A 456 -3.38 86.53 18.15
N GLU A 457 -4.70 86.67 18.07
CA GLU A 457 -5.67 85.57 18.20
C GLU A 457 -5.37 84.47 17.16
N LEU A 458 -5.00 84.84 15.93
CA LEU A 458 -4.59 83.91 14.88
C LEU A 458 -3.32 83.14 15.23
N ARG A 459 -2.30 83.81 15.79
CA ARG A 459 -1.06 83.16 16.24
C ARG A 459 -1.32 82.19 17.38
N ASP A 460 -2.17 82.56 18.34
CA ASP A 460 -2.54 81.70 19.46
C ASP A 460 -3.33 80.46 18.98
N CYS A 461 -4.29 80.64 18.07
CA CYS A 461 -5.02 79.52 17.44
C CYS A 461 -4.07 78.59 16.66
N SER A 462 -3.12 79.16 15.91
CA SER A 462 -2.14 78.39 15.14
C SER A 462 -1.20 77.59 16.04
N ARG A 463 -0.78 78.16 17.17
CA ARG A 463 0.04 77.46 18.17
C ARG A 463 -0.73 76.30 18.81
N ALA A 464 -1.99 76.53 19.20
CA ALA A 464 -2.84 75.48 19.76
C ALA A 464 -3.10 74.33 18.77
N GLU A 465 -3.33 74.62 17.49
CA GLU A 465 -3.44 73.60 16.44
C GLU A 465 -2.15 72.79 16.31
N ALA A 466 -0.99 73.43 16.31
CA ALA A 466 0.31 72.76 16.20
C ALA A 466 0.62 71.87 17.41
N GLU A 467 0.28 72.32 18.63
CA GLU A 467 0.42 71.52 19.86
C GLU A 467 -0.45 70.25 19.78
N LEU A 468 -1.73 70.39 19.42
CA LEU A 468 -2.65 69.26 19.27
C LEU A 468 -2.23 68.30 18.13
N GLN A 469 -1.67 68.82 17.03
CA GLN A 469 -1.10 67.99 15.96
C GLN A 469 0.13 67.20 16.44
N GLY A 470 0.95 67.78 17.30
CA GLY A 470 2.07 67.10 17.96
C GLY A 470 1.57 65.96 18.87
N GLU A 471 0.59 66.23 19.71
CA GLU A 471 -0.06 65.22 20.56
C GLU A 471 -0.69 64.08 19.75
N LEU A 472 -1.42 64.42 18.68
CA LEU A 472 -2.05 63.44 17.79
C LEU A 472 -1.01 62.48 17.18
N ARG A 473 0.16 62.99 16.80
CA ARG A 473 1.25 62.17 16.27
C ARG A 473 1.77 61.18 17.32
N THR A 474 2.05 61.65 18.54
CA THR A 474 2.52 60.77 19.63
C THR A 474 1.49 59.70 20.00
N ILE A 475 0.21 60.06 20.05
CA ILE A 475 -0.87 59.10 20.32
C ILE A 475 -1.02 58.10 19.16
N SER A 476 -0.90 58.54 17.92
CA SER A 476 -0.96 57.66 16.74
C SER A 476 0.18 56.62 16.73
N GLU A 477 1.39 57.03 17.16
CA GLU A 477 2.52 56.10 17.36
C GLU A 477 2.21 55.08 18.47
N ARG A 478 1.61 55.51 19.59
CA ARG A 478 1.14 54.62 20.67
C ARG A 478 0.08 53.63 20.20
N VAL A 479 -0.91 54.08 19.42
CA VAL A 479 -1.94 53.21 18.80
C VAL A 479 -1.27 52.14 17.95
N THR A 480 -0.38 52.55 17.05
CA THR A 480 0.33 51.61 16.16
C THR A 480 1.11 50.57 16.96
N SER A 481 1.86 51.00 17.98
CA SER A 481 2.61 50.08 18.84
C SER A 481 1.72 49.10 19.61
N ALA A 482 0.58 49.56 20.13
CA ALA A 482 -0.36 48.72 20.86
C ALA A 482 -1.08 47.71 19.94
N GLU A 483 -1.46 48.13 18.74
CA GLU A 483 -2.07 47.27 17.72
C GLU A 483 -1.11 46.19 17.23
N VAL A 484 0.15 46.56 16.93
CA VAL A 484 1.19 45.60 16.52
C VAL A 484 1.47 44.61 17.66
N GLY A 485 1.53 45.08 18.91
CA GLY A 485 1.69 44.21 20.07
C GLY A 485 0.54 43.21 20.23
N ALA A 486 -0.71 43.66 20.09
CA ALA A 486 -1.89 42.79 20.13
C ALA A 486 -1.90 41.79 18.96
N ALA A 487 -1.50 42.20 17.75
CA ALA A 487 -1.40 41.30 16.61
C ALA A 487 -0.35 40.20 16.84
N GLN A 488 0.85 40.56 17.29
CA GLN A 488 1.91 39.57 17.58
C GLN A 488 1.50 38.56 18.67
N LEU A 489 0.76 39.00 19.69
CA LEU A 489 0.25 38.11 20.73
C LEU A 489 -0.85 37.18 20.19
N ARG A 490 -1.72 37.68 19.30
CA ARG A 490 -2.73 36.86 18.62
C ARG A 490 -2.10 35.77 17.76
N ASP A 491 -1.10 36.12 16.95
CA ASP A 491 -0.40 35.15 16.09
C ASP A 491 0.27 34.06 16.95
N ARG A 492 0.96 34.43 18.03
CA ARG A 492 1.59 33.46 18.96
C ARG A 492 0.56 32.55 19.64
N ARG A 493 -0.62 33.06 19.97
CA ARG A 493 -1.71 32.28 20.54
C ARG A 493 -2.22 31.26 19.51
N GLU A 494 -2.49 31.70 18.29
CA GLU A 494 -2.95 30.82 17.20
C GLU A 494 -1.94 29.69 16.90
N GLU A 495 -0.64 30.02 16.92
CA GLU A 495 0.43 29.02 16.80
C GLU A 495 0.40 27.98 17.93
N ALA A 496 0.27 28.44 19.18
CA ALA A 496 0.19 27.57 20.35
C ALA A 496 -1.09 26.71 20.34
N GLU A 497 -2.22 27.26 19.89
CA GLU A 497 -3.51 26.56 19.76
C GLU A 497 -3.43 25.47 18.69
N ALA A 498 -2.80 25.77 17.56
CA ALA A 498 -2.55 24.79 16.51
C ALA A 498 -1.63 23.66 16.98
N GLU A 499 -0.59 23.97 17.77
CA GLU A 499 0.28 22.94 18.36
C GLU A 499 -0.46 22.07 19.38
N TRP A 500 -1.25 22.70 20.26
CA TRP A 500 -2.11 22.04 21.23
C TRP A 500 -3.07 21.05 20.56
N ALA A 501 -3.80 21.50 19.53
CA ALA A 501 -4.72 20.67 18.76
C ALA A 501 -4.02 19.47 18.08
N ARG A 502 -2.80 19.67 17.54
CA ARG A 502 -2.01 18.58 16.94
C ARG A 502 -1.61 17.52 17.96
N ILE A 503 -1.24 17.92 19.18
CA ILE A 503 -0.86 16.97 20.24
C ILE A 503 -2.08 16.19 20.72
N ILE A 504 -3.24 16.84 20.89
CA ILE A 504 -4.51 16.16 21.21
C ILE A 504 -4.85 15.12 20.15
N ALA A 505 -4.77 15.48 18.86
CA ALA A 505 -5.08 14.56 17.77
C ALA A 505 -4.18 13.31 17.78
N LYS A 506 -2.90 13.43 18.20
CA LYS A 506 -1.97 12.31 18.33
C LYS A 506 -2.22 11.44 19.57
N LEU A 507 -2.65 12.06 20.67
CA LEU A 507 -2.94 11.35 21.91
C LEU A 507 -4.23 10.54 21.86
N ALA A 508 -5.06 10.74 20.81
CA ALA A 508 -6.33 10.05 20.57
C ALA A 508 -7.15 9.92 21.85
N PRO A 509 -7.90 10.98 22.27
CA PRO A 509 -8.68 10.90 23.49
C PRO A 509 -9.68 9.74 23.36
N GLU A 510 -9.41 8.64 24.06
CA GLU A 510 -10.39 7.60 24.34
C GLU A 510 -11.49 8.29 25.15
N GLU A 511 -12.66 8.47 24.52
CA GLU A 511 -13.92 8.94 25.12
C GLU A 511 -13.76 9.80 26.38
N GLY A 512 -13.41 11.07 26.20
CA GLY A 512 -13.23 12.02 27.31
C GLY A 512 -13.37 13.47 26.88
N GLU A 513 -13.69 14.34 27.85
CA GLU A 513 -13.66 15.80 27.70
C GLU A 513 -12.28 16.23 27.19
N SER A 514 -12.27 17.11 26.17
CA SER A 514 -11.02 17.68 25.71
C SER A 514 -10.39 18.46 26.87
N PRO A 515 -9.11 18.23 27.20
CA PRO A 515 -8.47 18.95 28.27
C PRO A 515 -8.59 20.46 28.02
N GLU A 516 -8.98 21.22 29.04
CA GLU A 516 -9.06 22.68 28.94
C GLU A 516 -7.69 23.29 29.25
N PRO A 517 -7.30 24.38 28.56
CA PRO A 517 -6.09 25.11 28.88
C PRO A 517 -6.18 25.71 30.28
N ALA A 518 -5.30 25.28 31.18
CA ALA A 518 -5.25 25.72 32.57
C ALA A 518 -3.91 26.41 32.88
N ARG A 519 -3.96 27.42 33.75
CA ARG A 519 -2.78 28.12 34.23
C ARG A 519 -2.05 27.27 35.27
N LEU A 520 -0.73 27.17 35.13
CA LEU A 520 0.17 26.46 36.04
C LEU A 520 0.88 27.45 36.97
N GLU A 521 1.25 26.97 38.15
CA GLU A 521 2.16 27.70 39.03
C GLU A 521 3.61 27.63 38.47
N GLU A 522 4.43 28.64 38.75
CA GLU A 522 5.83 28.70 38.25
C GLU A 522 6.64 27.46 38.66
N ASP A 523 6.49 27.01 39.91
CA ASP A 523 7.14 25.80 40.42
C ASP A 523 6.67 24.53 39.68
N GLU A 524 5.39 24.47 39.29
CA GLU A 524 4.82 23.33 38.56
C GLU A 524 5.30 23.30 37.12
N ARG A 525 5.33 24.44 36.44
CA ARG A 525 5.90 24.63 35.11
C ARG A 525 7.35 24.13 35.04
N VAL A 526 8.21 24.58 35.96
CA VAL A 526 9.62 24.16 36.02
C VAL A 526 9.75 22.64 36.24
N ARG A 527 8.90 22.05 37.09
CA ARG A 527 8.89 20.60 37.32
C ARG A 527 8.47 19.82 36.07
N ILE A 528 7.47 20.30 35.35
CA ILE A 528 6.97 19.68 34.11
C ILE A 528 8.03 19.75 33.01
N GLU A 529 8.68 20.89 32.81
CA GLU A 529 9.77 21.06 31.85
C GLU A 529 10.93 20.10 32.15
N ALA A 530 11.36 20.02 33.42
CA ALA A 530 12.39 19.08 33.85
C ALA A 530 11.95 17.61 33.73
N ALA A 531 10.66 17.31 33.87
CA ALA A 531 10.11 15.97 33.65
C ALA A 531 10.12 15.59 32.16
N ILE A 532 9.71 16.50 31.27
CA ILE A 532 9.77 16.32 29.81
C ILE A 532 11.21 16.04 29.38
N GLU A 533 12.18 16.83 29.85
CA GLU A 533 13.59 16.64 29.50
C GLU A 533 14.10 15.26 29.97
N ARG A 534 13.76 14.84 31.19
CA ARG A 534 14.11 13.51 31.70
C ARG A 534 13.48 12.37 30.88
N LEU A 535 12.21 12.51 30.48
CA LEU A 535 11.53 11.52 29.64
C LEU A 535 12.14 11.43 28.24
N ILE A 536 12.47 12.57 27.63
CA ILE A 536 13.15 12.63 26.32
C ILE A 536 14.52 11.96 26.40
N ARG A 537 15.34 12.29 27.41
CA ARG A 537 16.65 11.64 27.60
C ARG A 537 16.52 10.13 27.81
N ARG A 538 15.56 9.69 28.62
CA ARG A 538 15.31 8.27 28.85
C ARG A 538 14.84 7.55 27.57
N ARG A 539 14.07 8.22 26.73
CA ARG A 539 13.64 7.70 25.41
C ARG A 539 14.83 7.60 24.45
N GLU A 540 15.70 8.61 24.40
CA GLU A 540 16.92 8.61 23.58
C GLU A 540 17.91 7.51 24.00
N GLN A 541 18.00 7.20 25.29
CA GLN A 541 18.82 6.09 25.81
C GLN A 541 18.34 4.70 25.33
N LEU A 542 17.05 4.54 25.01
CA LEU A 542 16.53 3.29 24.43
C LEU A 542 16.97 3.09 22.97
N GLY A 543 17.44 4.14 22.31
CA GLY A 543 17.88 4.11 20.92
C GLY A 543 16.73 3.92 19.92
N PRO A 544 17.05 3.63 18.65
CA PRO A 544 16.04 3.35 17.63
C PRO A 544 15.32 2.03 17.94
N VAL A 545 14.03 2.10 18.25
CA VAL A 545 13.16 0.95 18.50
C VAL A 545 12.32 0.62 17.26
N ASN A 546 12.05 -0.66 17.03
CA ASN A 546 11.13 -1.09 15.97
C ASN A 546 9.68 -0.96 16.46
N PRO A 547 8.83 -0.10 15.87
CA PRO A 547 7.44 0.05 16.28
C PRO A 547 6.58 -1.21 16.02
N LEU A 548 7.00 -2.10 15.13
CA LEU A 548 6.30 -3.35 14.82
C LEU A 548 6.74 -4.53 15.71
N ALA A 549 7.68 -4.32 16.63
CA ALA A 549 8.27 -5.40 17.44
C ALA A 549 7.25 -6.17 18.28
N GLU A 550 6.21 -5.49 18.78
CA GLU A 550 5.12 -6.15 19.52
C GLU A 550 4.34 -7.13 18.64
N GLY A 551 3.97 -6.69 17.43
CA GLY A 551 3.29 -7.54 16.44
C GLY A 551 4.17 -8.72 15.98
N GLU A 552 5.44 -8.46 15.69
CA GLU A 552 6.42 -9.49 15.29
C GLU A 552 6.62 -10.54 16.40
N TYR A 553 6.70 -10.11 17.68
CA TYR A 553 6.79 -11.02 18.80
C TYR A 553 5.53 -11.90 18.94
N GLN A 554 4.35 -11.31 18.79
CA GLN A 554 3.09 -12.04 18.88
C GLN A 554 2.95 -13.08 17.75
N GLN A 555 3.28 -12.72 16.52
CA GLN A 555 3.29 -13.64 15.38
C GLN A 555 4.31 -14.78 15.57
N ALA A 556 5.51 -14.47 16.04
CA ALA A 556 6.52 -15.49 16.31
C ALA A 556 6.08 -16.45 17.43
N LYS A 557 5.39 -15.94 18.45
CA LYS A 557 4.84 -16.74 19.55
C LYS A 557 3.74 -17.69 19.05
N GLU A 558 2.85 -17.23 18.18
CA GLU A 558 1.83 -18.06 17.53
C GLU A 558 2.47 -19.15 16.67
N HIS A 559 3.47 -18.81 15.87
CA HIS A 559 4.19 -19.79 15.06
C HIS A 559 4.85 -20.90 15.88
N VAL A 560 5.43 -20.56 17.04
CA VAL A 560 5.99 -21.56 17.96
C VAL A 560 4.88 -22.49 18.50
N ALA A 561 3.71 -21.95 18.84
CA ALA A 561 2.58 -22.77 19.29
C ALA A 561 2.09 -23.73 18.18
N ASP A 562 2.07 -23.28 16.93
CA ASP A 562 1.72 -24.14 15.79
C ASP A 562 2.73 -25.29 15.59
N LEU A 563 4.03 -25.01 15.72
CA LEU A 563 5.09 -26.02 15.64
C LEU A 563 5.00 -27.04 16.78
N GLU A 564 4.68 -26.58 17.99
CA GLU A 564 4.44 -27.46 19.15
C GLU A 564 3.27 -28.42 18.90
N ALA A 565 2.17 -27.95 18.31
CA ALA A 565 1.03 -28.78 17.94
C ALA A 565 1.39 -29.80 16.85
N GLN A 566 2.13 -29.39 15.81
CA GLN A 566 2.61 -30.29 14.75
C GLN A 566 3.53 -31.38 15.29
N ARG A 567 4.42 -31.05 16.24
CA ARG A 567 5.28 -32.02 16.93
C ARG A 567 4.43 -33.06 17.66
N GLU A 568 3.44 -32.62 18.43
CA GLU A 568 2.56 -33.52 19.19
C GLU A 568 1.80 -34.48 18.27
N ASP A 569 1.33 -34.00 17.11
CA ASP A 569 0.66 -34.84 16.11
C ASP A 569 1.60 -35.88 15.50
N LEU A 570 2.86 -35.52 15.23
CA LEU A 570 3.88 -36.47 14.75
C LEU A 570 4.21 -37.53 15.81
N GLU A 571 4.28 -37.16 17.09
CA GLU A 571 4.47 -38.10 18.20
C GLU A 571 3.30 -39.10 18.29
N LYS A 572 2.06 -38.61 18.21
CA LYS A 572 0.86 -39.47 18.16
C LYS A 572 0.89 -40.44 16.97
N ALA A 573 1.26 -39.95 15.78
CA ALA A 573 1.36 -40.77 14.58
C ALA A 573 2.42 -41.88 14.72
N LEU A 574 3.55 -41.60 15.40
CA LEU A 574 4.57 -42.61 15.69
C LEU A 574 4.03 -43.72 16.59
N ASP A 575 3.32 -43.36 17.65
CA ASP A 575 2.72 -44.33 18.57
C ASP A 575 1.68 -45.22 17.87
N GLU A 576 0.85 -44.64 16.99
CA GLU A 576 -0.11 -45.39 16.19
C GLU A 576 0.56 -46.37 15.22
N LEU A 577 1.63 -45.94 14.54
CA LEU A 577 2.38 -46.80 13.63
C LEU A 577 3.07 -47.96 14.37
N GLN A 578 3.63 -47.70 15.55
CA GLN A 578 4.21 -48.74 16.39
C GLN A 578 3.16 -49.78 16.84
N LYS A 579 1.97 -49.31 17.25
CA LYS A 579 0.85 -50.20 17.61
C LYS A 579 0.42 -51.06 16.42
N LEU A 580 0.32 -50.47 15.23
CA LEU A 580 -0.04 -51.18 14.00
C LEU A 580 0.98 -52.27 13.64
N ILE A 581 2.28 -51.99 13.76
CA ILE A 581 3.34 -52.97 13.50
C ILE A 581 3.20 -54.15 14.47
N ARG A 582 3.13 -53.87 15.78
CA ARG A 582 2.96 -54.92 16.81
C ARG A 582 1.71 -55.76 16.61
N GLN A 583 0.60 -55.15 16.18
CA GLN A 583 -0.61 -55.88 15.84
C GLN A 583 -0.39 -56.80 14.63
N THR A 584 0.24 -56.29 13.57
CA THR A 584 0.49 -57.05 12.34
C THR A 584 1.44 -58.22 12.61
N ASP A 585 2.46 -58.04 13.46
CA ASP A 585 3.37 -59.13 13.86
C ASP A 585 2.63 -60.26 14.58
N ARG A 586 1.72 -59.93 15.50
CA ARG A 586 0.89 -60.94 16.18
C ARG A 586 0.01 -61.72 15.20
N GLU A 587 -0.59 -61.02 14.23
CA GLU A 587 -1.38 -61.66 13.17
C GLU A 587 -0.52 -62.61 12.31
N ILE A 588 0.72 -62.21 11.98
CA ILE A 588 1.65 -63.03 11.20
C ILE A 588 2.02 -64.31 11.95
N THR A 589 2.43 -64.20 13.22
CA THR A 589 2.82 -65.36 14.02
C THR A 589 1.66 -66.34 14.20
N ALA A 590 0.48 -65.83 14.57
CA ALA A 590 -0.70 -66.68 14.80
C ALA A 590 -1.12 -67.45 13.53
N ALA A 591 -1.19 -66.78 12.38
CA ALA A 591 -1.59 -67.42 11.12
C ALA A 591 -0.53 -68.42 10.60
N PHE A 592 0.76 -68.18 10.86
CA PHE A 592 1.80 -69.17 10.56
C PHE A 592 1.66 -70.43 11.41
N GLU A 593 1.54 -70.28 12.72
CA GLU A 593 1.43 -71.40 13.67
C GLU A 593 0.22 -72.28 13.35
N GLU A 594 -0.94 -71.66 13.12
CA GLU A 594 -2.17 -72.37 12.74
C GLU A 594 -1.97 -73.22 11.46
N THR A 595 -1.35 -72.64 10.44
CA THR A 595 -1.13 -73.31 9.15
C THR A 595 -0.04 -74.39 9.26
N PHE A 596 1.01 -74.15 10.04
CA PHE A 596 2.06 -75.13 10.31
C PHE A 596 1.51 -76.36 11.04
N GLU A 597 0.71 -76.16 12.09
CA GLU A 597 0.07 -77.26 12.82
C GLU A 597 -0.86 -78.07 11.92
N ALA A 598 -1.65 -77.39 11.07
CA ALA A 598 -2.50 -78.07 10.10
C ALA A 598 -1.67 -78.88 9.08
N ALA A 599 -0.60 -78.31 8.54
CA ALA A 599 0.30 -79.01 7.62
C ALA A 599 0.99 -80.21 8.30
N GLN A 600 1.42 -80.08 9.56
CA GLN A 600 2.02 -81.17 10.32
C GLN A 600 1.02 -82.34 10.49
N ARG A 601 -0.21 -82.07 10.91
CA ARG A 601 -1.26 -83.10 11.04
C ARG A 601 -1.54 -83.81 9.71
N ASN A 602 -1.67 -83.05 8.63
CA ASN A 602 -1.89 -83.62 7.30
C ASN A 602 -0.67 -84.46 6.85
N PHE A 603 0.55 -84.02 7.15
CA PHE A 603 1.76 -84.73 6.77
C PHE A 603 1.88 -86.08 7.48
N GLU A 604 1.58 -86.12 8.78
CA GLU A 604 1.53 -87.34 9.58
C GLU A 604 0.57 -88.36 8.96
N GLU A 605 -0.67 -87.96 8.67
CA GLU A 605 -1.69 -88.82 8.05
C GLU A 605 -1.28 -89.32 6.66
N LEU A 606 -0.72 -88.44 5.82
CA LEU A 606 -0.29 -88.78 4.47
C LEU A 606 0.87 -89.79 4.48
N ILE A 607 1.83 -89.63 5.38
CA ILE A 607 2.97 -90.54 5.49
C ILE A 607 2.55 -91.92 5.97
N GLU A 608 1.63 -92.02 6.94
CA GLU A 608 1.10 -93.32 7.39
C GLU A 608 0.40 -94.08 6.25
N HIS A 609 -0.33 -93.36 5.39
CA HIS A 609 -1.00 -93.95 4.23
C HIS A 609 -0.02 -94.37 3.13
N MET A 610 0.97 -93.52 2.82
CA MET A 610 1.94 -93.79 1.75
C MET A 610 3.00 -94.84 2.16
N PHE A 611 3.28 -94.97 3.46
CA PHE A 611 4.22 -95.93 4.04
C PHE A 611 3.54 -96.70 5.19
N PRO A 612 2.84 -97.80 4.92
CA PRO A 612 2.18 -98.58 5.97
C PRO A 612 3.16 -99.03 7.06
N GLY A 613 2.98 -98.55 8.29
CA GLY A 613 3.87 -98.79 9.43
C GLY A 613 5.06 -97.83 9.56
N GLY A 614 5.14 -96.79 8.72
CA GLY A 614 6.05 -95.65 8.86
C GLY A 614 5.40 -94.46 9.55
N SER A 615 6.21 -93.50 10.00
CA SER A 615 5.76 -92.26 10.65
C SER A 615 6.54 -91.07 10.11
N GLY A 616 5.89 -89.93 9.88
CA GLY A 616 6.55 -88.68 9.48
C GLY A 616 6.12 -87.52 10.35
N ARG A 617 6.99 -86.52 10.56
CA ARG A 617 6.64 -85.28 11.28
C ARG A 617 7.37 -84.08 10.69
N LEU A 618 6.76 -82.91 10.84
CA LEU A 618 7.37 -81.62 10.54
C LEU A 618 7.85 -80.97 11.84
N ARG A 619 9.00 -80.29 11.80
CA ARG A 619 9.54 -79.57 12.96
C ARG A 619 10.03 -78.19 12.58
N LEU A 620 9.80 -77.22 13.46
CA LEU A 620 10.44 -75.92 13.37
C LEU A 620 11.87 -76.04 13.92
N VAL A 621 12.85 -75.64 13.12
CA VAL A 621 14.26 -75.68 13.47
C VAL A 621 14.88 -74.32 13.27
N GLU A 622 15.60 -73.81 14.27
CA GLU A 622 16.42 -72.63 14.07
C GLU A 622 17.60 -72.99 13.17
N GLU A 623 17.76 -72.25 12.08
CA GLU A 623 18.89 -72.49 11.19
C GLU A 623 20.17 -72.03 11.91
N GLN A 624 21.03 -72.99 12.28
CA GLN A 624 22.35 -72.68 12.79
C GLN A 624 23.14 -72.00 11.67
N ARG A 625 23.23 -70.68 11.74
CA ARG A 625 24.18 -69.92 10.92
C ARG A 625 25.57 -70.53 11.17
N PRO A 626 26.42 -70.71 10.14
CA PRO A 626 27.80 -71.09 10.38
C PRO A 626 28.38 -70.09 11.38
N LYS A 627 28.82 -70.56 12.54
CA LYS A 627 29.52 -69.72 13.53
C LYS A 627 30.63 -69.01 12.77
N ARG A 628 30.56 -67.68 12.72
CA ARG A 628 31.68 -66.86 12.23
C ARG A 628 32.92 -67.32 12.98
N VAL A 629 33.87 -67.88 12.24
CA VAL A 629 35.13 -68.37 12.80
C VAL A 629 35.92 -67.13 13.22
N LEU A 630 36.50 -67.17 14.41
CA LEU A 630 37.15 -66.04 15.09
C LEU A 630 38.14 -65.28 14.18
N GLY A 631 37.96 -63.96 14.09
CA GLY A 631 38.89 -63.06 13.42
C GLY A 631 38.31 -61.66 13.15
N GLY A 632 37.80 -60.99 14.18
CA GLY A 632 37.29 -59.60 14.09
C GLY A 632 36.32 -59.32 15.23
N ALA A 633 36.67 -58.39 16.11
CA ALA A 633 35.95 -58.11 17.35
C ALA A 633 34.57 -57.48 17.11
N ASP A 634 33.57 -57.88 17.90
CA ASP A 634 32.27 -57.21 18.03
C ASP A 634 32.39 -55.94 18.89
N PRO A 635 31.75 -54.82 18.52
CA PRO A 635 31.65 -53.63 19.34
C PRO A 635 30.31 -53.62 20.13
N GLU A 636 29.91 -54.71 20.80
CA GLU A 636 28.63 -54.72 21.54
C GLU A 636 28.67 -55.45 22.90
N ASP A 637 29.79 -55.36 23.63
CA ASP A 637 29.87 -55.84 25.03
C ASP A 637 30.29 -54.74 26.03
N ALA A 638 29.88 -53.50 25.77
CA ALA A 638 30.19 -52.36 26.65
C ALA A 638 28.97 -51.52 27.04
N ARG A 639 27.78 -52.10 27.25
CA ARG A 639 26.66 -51.41 27.92
C ARG A 639 25.78 -52.35 28.75
N THR A 640 26.33 -52.90 29.83
CA THR A 640 25.53 -53.18 31.03
C THR A 640 26.21 -52.54 32.23
N GLY A 641 25.62 -51.44 32.67
CA GLY A 641 25.98 -50.67 33.84
C GLY A 641 24.80 -49.79 34.19
N SER A 642 23.86 -50.37 34.93
CA SER A 642 22.76 -49.67 35.58
C SER A 642 23.30 -48.66 36.60
N ASP A 643 22.54 -47.56 36.76
CA ASP A 643 22.64 -46.48 37.76
C ASP A 643 23.29 -45.17 37.30
N ALA A 644 22.46 -44.34 36.65
CA ALA A 644 22.55 -42.88 36.72
C ALA A 644 21.22 -42.23 36.28
N ALA A 645 20.15 -42.46 37.04
CA ALA A 645 18.91 -41.70 36.94
C ALA A 645 18.56 -41.11 38.32
N ALA A 646 19.44 -40.25 38.83
CA ALA A 646 19.18 -39.39 39.99
C ALA A 646 20.27 -38.32 40.15
N ALA A 647 20.24 -37.26 39.34
CA ALA A 647 20.94 -36.00 39.64
C ALA A 647 20.52 -34.89 38.65
N PHE A 648 19.26 -34.47 38.72
CA PHE A 648 18.83 -33.15 38.24
C PHE A 648 18.26 -32.40 39.44
N ARG A 649 19.15 -31.76 40.21
CA ARG A 649 18.87 -30.64 41.13
C ARG A 649 20.19 -30.17 41.76
N GLU A 650 20.30 -28.85 41.88
CA GLU A 650 21.32 -28.08 42.62
C GLU A 650 22.69 -27.89 41.93
N ALA A 651 22.85 -26.76 41.25
CA ALA A 651 23.82 -25.71 41.61
C ALA A 651 23.88 -24.66 40.49
N GLU A 652 22.95 -23.70 40.56
CA GLU A 652 23.19 -22.34 40.11
C GLU A 652 23.94 -21.62 41.26
N GLU A 653 24.88 -20.75 40.90
CA GLU A 653 25.69 -19.83 41.74
C GLU A 653 27.13 -20.24 42.14
N ALA A 654 28.00 -19.23 41.97
CA ALA A 654 29.45 -19.11 42.24
C ALA A 654 30.37 -19.83 41.23
N GLY A 655 31.33 -19.20 40.56
CA GLY A 655 32.01 -17.94 40.82
C GLY A 655 33.50 -18.12 40.49
N GLU A 656 33.95 -17.43 39.45
CA GLU A 656 35.29 -16.92 39.14
C GLU A 656 36.61 -17.73 39.40
N ALA A 657 37.42 -17.66 38.34
CA ALA A 657 38.89 -17.51 38.31
C ALA A 657 39.78 -18.75 38.54
N ARG A 658 40.48 -19.17 37.47
CA ARG A 658 41.87 -18.73 37.23
C ARG A 658 42.43 -19.19 35.87
N SER A 659 43.28 -18.31 35.37
CA SER A 659 44.17 -18.35 34.21
C SER A 659 45.06 -19.60 34.07
N GLY A 660 45.40 -19.95 32.84
CA GLY A 660 46.48 -20.87 32.50
C GLY A 660 46.74 -20.98 31.00
N SER A 661 47.55 -20.05 30.49
CA SER A 661 48.27 -19.99 29.21
C SER A 661 48.55 -21.28 28.42
N GLY A 662 48.43 -21.17 27.10
CA GLY A 662 49.52 -21.50 26.17
C GLY A 662 49.37 -22.78 25.34
N GLY A 663 49.40 -22.63 24.01
CA GLY A 663 49.69 -23.75 23.11
C GLY A 663 49.00 -23.64 21.74
N GLU A 664 49.56 -22.82 20.86
CA GLU A 664 49.32 -22.88 19.41
C GLU A 664 49.80 -24.22 18.85
N ALA A 665 48.96 -24.89 18.05
CA ALA A 665 49.41 -25.76 16.97
C ALA A 665 48.24 -25.95 15.98
N GLY A 666 48.35 -25.29 14.83
CA GLY A 666 47.50 -25.52 13.68
C GLY A 666 47.78 -26.89 13.06
N GLY A 667 46.71 -27.59 12.69
CA GLY A 667 46.76 -28.83 11.92
C GLY A 667 45.46 -28.97 11.13
N GLU A 668 45.53 -28.70 9.83
CA GLU A 668 44.49 -29.03 8.86
C GLU A 668 44.19 -30.54 8.88
N PRO A 669 42.94 -30.99 8.77
CA PRO A 669 42.67 -32.37 8.40
C PRO A 669 42.61 -32.49 6.87
N ARG A 670 43.58 -33.23 6.32
CA ARG A 670 43.54 -33.76 4.96
C ARG A 670 42.42 -34.79 4.83
N ALA A 671 41.58 -34.60 3.82
CA ALA A 671 40.63 -35.58 3.33
C ALA A 671 41.39 -36.81 2.78
N ALA A 672 41.04 -37.99 3.30
CA ALA A 672 41.37 -39.27 2.68
C ALA A 672 40.15 -39.73 1.88
N ALA A 673 40.31 -39.80 0.57
CA ALA A 673 39.40 -40.48 -0.34
C ALA A 673 39.74 -41.97 -0.29
N GLU A 674 38.77 -42.81 0.10
CA GLU A 674 38.85 -44.26 -0.09
C GLU A 674 38.26 -44.62 -1.46
N GLU A 675 39.08 -45.33 -2.23
CA GLU A 675 38.77 -45.94 -3.51
C GLU A 675 37.79 -47.11 -3.31
N THR A 676 36.66 -47.06 -4.01
CA THR A 676 35.68 -48.16 -4.08
C THR A 676 36.08 -49.18 -5.15
N ASP A 677 36.24 -50.43 -4.71
CA ASP A 677 36.37 -51.66 -5.50
C ASP A 677 35.08 -51.97 -6.29
N PRO A 678 35.10 -52.21 -7.62
CA PRO A 678 33.88 -52.29 -8.44
C PRO A 678 33.39 -53.71 -8.76
N ASP A 679 33.68 -54.74 -7.96
CA ASP A 679 33.19 -56.13 -8.21
C ASP A 679 32.50 -56.78 -7.00
N ALA A 680 31.38 -56.20 -6.54
CA ALA A 680 30.47 -56.83 -5.58
C ALA A 680 29.03 -56.97 -6.12
N ASP A 681 28.60 -58.22 -6.19
CA ASP A 681 27.28 -58.75 -6.58
C ASP A 681 26.08 -58.04 -5.90
N PRO A 682 25.13 -57.45 -6.65
CA PRO A 682 24.00 -56.73 -6.07
C PRO A 682 22.84 -57.70 -5.82
N GLY A 683 22.88 -58.42 -4.70
CA GLY A 683 21.85 -59.42 -4.36
C GLY A 683 21.53 -59.62 -2.88
N ALA A 684 22.14 -58.86 -1.97
CA ALA A 684 21.90 -59.01 -0.54
C ALA A 684 21.16 -57.79 0.04
N ASP A 685 19.92 -58.03 0.46
CA ASP A 685 19.05 -57.10 1.19
C ASP A 685 19.71 -56.71 2.52
N PRO A 686 20.03 -55.42 2.79
CA PRO A 686 20.76 -55.00 3.99
C PRO A 686 19.88 -54.87 5.24
N ASP A 687 18.57 -55.14 5.15
CA ASP A 687 17.60 -54.96 6.25
C ASP A 687 17.50 -56.16 7.22
N ALA A 688 18.51 -57.04 7.28
CA ALA A 688 18.50 -58.22 8.15
C ALA A 688 19.23 -57.99 9.48
N GLU A 689 19.01 -56.85 10.15
CA GLU A 689 19.52 -56.60 11.50
C GLU A 689 18.41 -56.22 12.48
N ALA A 690 18.48 -56.86 13.66
CA ALA A 690 17.70 -56.61 14.87
C ALA A 690 16.18 -56.86 14.83
N ASP A 691 15.77 -58.12 14.72
CA ASP A 691 14.68 -58.59 15.59
C ASP A 691 14.81 -60.09 15.88
N GLY A 692 14.94 -60.45 17.15
CA GLY A 692 14.96 -61.83 17.64
C GLY A 692 13.56 -62.41 17.70
N SER A 693 12.85 -62.38 16.57
CA SER A 693 11.47 -62.86 16.46
C SER A 693 11.38 -64.21 15.75
N ALA A 694 10.25 -64.89 15.94
CA ALA A 694 9.92 -66.21 15.40
C ALA A 694 9.99 -66.34 13.86
N ASP A 695 10.39 -65.28 13.14
CA ASP A 695 10.63 -65.22 11.69
C ASP A 695 11.93 -65.95 11.25
N SER A 696 12.78 -66.43 12.16
CA SER A 696 14.09 -67.02 11.83
C SER A 696 14.15 -68.56 11.73
N ALA A 697 13.14 -69.27 12.25
CA ALA A 697 13.08 -70.73 12.22
C ALA A 697 12.72 -71.25 10.82
N GLY A 698 13.31 -72.34 10.34
CA GLY A 698 12.90 -73.08 9.14
C GLY A 698 12.08 -74.34 9.47
N VAL A 699 11.64 -75.07 8.43
CA VAL A 699 10.87 -76.31 8.56
C VAL A 699 11.72 -77.52 8.15
N GLU A 700 11.86 -78.49 9.05
CA GLU A 700 12.54 -79.77 8.78
C GLU A 700 11.53 -80.91 8.65
N ILE A 701 11.78 -81.81 7.69
CA ILE A 701 10.96 -82.99 7.41
C ILE A 701 11.68 -84.22 7.99
N GLU A 702 11.02 -84.94 8.88
CA GLU A 702 11.52 -86.20 9.43
C GLU A 702 10.60 -87.35 9.05
N VAL A 703 11.13 -88.43 8.46
CA VAL A 703 10.36 -89.61 8.06
C VAL A 703 11.06 -90.90 8.48
N THR A 704 10.29 -91.83 9.03
CA THR A 704 10.75 -93.17 9.45
C THR A 704 9.95 -94.23 8.70
N PRO A 705 10.52 -94.94 7.72
CA PRO A 705 9.86 -96.05 7.03
C PRO A 705 9.67 -97.29 7.91
N ALA A 706 8.68 -98.13 7.59
CA ALA A 706 8.35 -99.34 8.35
C ALA A 706 9.56 -100.29 8.53
N GLY A 707 9.79 -100.72 9.78
CA GLY A 707 10.81 -101.71 10.14
C GLY A 707 12.27 -101.22 10.13
N LYS A 708 12.54 -99.91 10.01
CA LYS A 708 13.90 -99.33 10.00
C LYS A 708 14.03 -98.22 11.04
N ALA A 709 15.21 -98.10 11.67
CA ALA A 709 15.53 -96.95 12.51
C ALA A 709 15.60 -95.66 11.66
N THR A 710 15.16 -94.54 12.25
CA THR A 710 15.15 -93.17 11.69
C THR A 710 16.34 -92.90 10.75
N ARG A 711 16.07 -92.50 9.51
CA ARG A 711 17.09 -92.15 8.51
C ARG A 711 16.97 -90.69 8.11
N ARG A 712 18.12 -90.03 7.90
CA ARG A 712 18.19 -88.73 7.20
C ARG A 712 17.59 -88.89 5.79
N LEU A 713 16.87 -87.89 5.30
CA LEU A 713 16.23 -87.87 3.97
C LEU A 713 17.17 -88.31 2.82
N SER A 714 18.47 -88.06 2.95
CA SER A 714 19.49 -88.44 1.97
C SER A 714 19.62 -89.95 1.74
N LEU A 715 19.25 -90.79 2.72
CA LEU A 715 19.40 -92.25 2.73
C LEU A 715 18.17 -93.02 2.22
N LEU A 716 17.12 -92.31 1.81
CA LEU A 716 15.93 -92.86 1.15
C LEU A 716 16.22 -93.17 -0.33
N SER A 717 15.49 -94.14 -0.91
CA SER A 717 15.54 -94.41 -2.35
C SER A 717 14.95 -93.23 -3.15
N GLY A 718 15.28 -93.11 -4.44
CA GLY A 718 14.73 -92.03 -5.29
C GLY A 718 13.19 -92.01 -5.34
N GLY A 719 12.56 -93.19 -5.37
CA GLY A 719 11.10 -93.32 -5.31
C GLY A 719 10.53 -92.95 -3.94
N GLU A 720 11.21 -93.33 -2.84
CA GLU A 720 10.80 -92.96 -1.48
C GLU A 720 10.91 -91.44 -1.24
N LYS A 721 11.97 -90.80 -1.72
CA LYS A 721 12.15 -89.33 -1.65
C LYS A 721 11.03 -88.60 -2.39
N SER A 722 10.68 -89.09 -3.58
CA SER A 722 9.59 -88.53 -4.39
C SER A 722 8.24 -88.68 -3.70
N LEU A 723 8.00 -89.81 -3.02
CA LEU A 723 6.77 -90.05 -2.25
C LEU A 723 6.66 -89.14 -1.02
N VAL A 724 7.76 -88.99 -0.26
CA VAL A 724 7.83 -88.06 0.89
C VAL A 724 7.64 -86.61 0.45
N ALA A 725 8.19 -86.24 -0.70
CA ALA A 725 8.00 -84.92 -1.29
C ALA A 725 6.55 -84.66 -1.66
N LEU A 726 5.89 -85.63 -2.30
CA LEU A 726 4.46 -85.53 -2.58
C LEU A 726 3.66 -85.42 -1.27
N ALA A 727 3.95 -86.24 -0.25
CA ALA A 727 3.28 -86.13 1.05
C ALA A 727 3.44 -84.73 1.67
N PHE A 728 4.64 -84.15 1.64
CA PHE A 728 4.88 -82.80 2.19
C PHE A 728 4.12 -81.74 1.40
N VAL A 729 4.21 -81.76 0.07
CA VAL A 729 3.53 -80.78 -0.77
C VAL A 729 2.00 -80.87 -0.61
N PHE A 730 1.45 -82.08 -0.61
CA PHE A 730 0.01 -82.30 -0.34
C PHE A 730 -0.37 -81.89 1.10
N SER A 731 0.51 -82.04 2.09
CA SER A 731 0.20 -81.63 3.47
C SER A 731 0.01 -80.11 3.61
N VAL A 732 0.87 -79.34 2.93
CA VAL A 732 0.78 -77.88 2.87
C VAL A 732 -0.47 -77.46 2.09
N PHE A 733 -0.77 -78.17 1.01
CA PHE A 733 -1.97 -77.94 0.19
C PHE A 733 -3.26 -78.22 0.93
N LEU A 734 -3.30 -79.27 1.75
CA LEU A 734 -4.49 -79.60 2.52
C LEU A 734 -4.70 -78.67 3.72
N ALA A 735 -3.64 -78.00 4.19
CA ALA A 735 -3.74 -77.00 5.25
C ALA A 735 -4.49 -75.75 4.78
N ARG A 736 -4.30 -75.35 3.51
CA ARG A 736 -5.12 -74.36 2.80
C ARG A 736 -5.37 -74.81 1.35
N PRO A 737 -6.53 -75.43 1.05
CA PRO A 737 -6.79 -75.99 -0.27
C PRO A 737 -6.81 -74.91 -1.36
N SER A 738 -6.10 -75.19 -2.45
CA SER A 738 -6.19 -74.47 -3.71
C SER A 738 -7.37 -75.04 -4.52
N PRO A 739 -8.06 -74.23 -5.31
CA PRO A 739 -9.19 -74.66 -6.14
C PRO A 739 -8.87 -75.80 -7.12
N PHE A 740 -7.63 -75.88 -7.60
CA PHE A 740 -7.16 -76.95 -8.47
C PHE A 740 -5.66 -77.20 -8.29
N TYR A 741 -5.21 -78.36 -8.76
CA TYR A 741 -3.81 -78.79 -8.80
C TYR A 741 -3.46 -79.38 -10.16
N ILE A 742 -2.32 -78.99 -10.71
CA ILE A 742 -1.76 -79.54 -11.94
C ILE A 742 -0.46 -80.29 -11.61
N LEU A 743 -0.43 -81.57 -11.95
CA LEU A 743 0.68 -82.48 -11.66
C LEU A 743 1.29 -82.95 -12.97
N ASP A 744 2.48 -82.46 -13.32
CA ASP A 744 3.14 -82.72 -14.60
C ASP A 744 4.30 -83.71 -14.44
N GLU A 745 4.04 -84.97 -14.81
CA GLU A 745 4.98 -86.10 -14.73
C GLU A 745 5.57 -86.31 -13.32
N VAL A 746 4.80 -86.03 -12.27
CA VAL A 746 5.23 -86.14 -10.88
C VAL A 746 5.50 -87.59 -10.44
N GLU A 747 4.85 -88.54 -11.11
CA GLU A 747 4.95 -89.97 -10.87
C GLU A 747 6.07 -90.65 -11.67
N ALA A 748 6.83 -89.90 -12.48
CA ALA A 748 7.85 -90.47 -13.37
C ALA A 748 8.97 -91.23 -12.64
N ALA A 749 9.24 -90.88 -11.38
CA ALA A 749 10.23 -91.52 -10.52
C ALA A 749 9.65 -92.59 -9.57
N LEU A 750 8.34 -92.86 -9.64
CA LEU A 750 7.65 -93.83 -8.79
C LEU A 750 7.63 -95.22 -9.45
N ASP A 751 7.75 -96.26 -8.64
CA ASP A 751 7.51 -97.64 -9.08
C ASP A 751 6.01 -97.97 -9.12
N ASP A 752 5.65 -99.11 -9.70
CA ASP A 752 4.26 -99.53 -9.88
C ASP A 752 3.45 -99.52 -8.57
N ALA A 753 4.03 -99.95 -7.45
CA ALA A 753 3.35 -99.99 -6.16
C ALA A 753 3.14 -98.60 -5.56
N ASN A 754 4.11 -97.69 -5.72
CA ASN A 754 3.99 -96.31 -5.25
C ASN A 754 3.08 -95.46 -6.16
N ILE A 755 2.99 -95.79 -7.46
CA ILE A 755 1.98 -95.21 -8.35
C ILE A 755 0.58 -95.52 -7.82
N ASP A 756 0.28 -96.77 -7.48
CA ASP A 756 -1.05 -97.15 -6.97
C ASP A 756 -1.40 -96.38 -5.68
N ARG A 757 -0.44 -96.20 -4.76
CA ARG A 757 -0.63 -95.39 -3.54
C ARG A 757 -0.86 -93.91 -3.85
N PHE A 758 -0.13 -93.35 -4.81
CA PHE A 758 -0.33 -91.98 -5.27
C PHE A 758 -1.73 -91.81 -5.91
N LEU A 759 -2.21 -92.77 -6.70
CA LEU A 759 -3.55 -92.70 -7.29
C LEU A 759 -4.66 -92.82 -6.25
N GLN A 760 -4.48 -93.65 -5.22
CA GLN A 760 -5.40 -93.73 -4.07
C GLN A 760 -5.48 -92.37 -3.35
N LEU A 761 -4.33 -91.72 -3.16
CA LEU A 761 -4.26 -90.39 -2.57
C LEU A 761 -5.03 -89.35 -3.42
N VAL A 762 -4.75 -89.28 -4.72
CA VAL A 762 -5.45 -88.37 -5.65
C VAL A 762 -6.96 -88.60 -5.60
N ARG A 763 -7.42 -89.87 -5.65
CA ARG A 763 -8.84 -90.21 -5.59
C ARG A 763 -9.47 -89.77 -4.27
N ARG A 764 -8.82 -90.05 -3.13
CA ARG A 764 -9.32 -89.65 -1.81
C ARG A 764 -9.53 -88.14 -1.68
N PHE A 765 -8.70 -87.34 -2.35
CA PHE A 765 -8.78 -85.89 -2.30
C PHE A 765 -9.52 -85.25 -3.49
N SER A 766 -9.97 -86.05 -4.46
CA SER A 766 -10.63 -85.55 -5.69
C SER A 766 -11.97 -84.84 -5.45
N ASP A 767 -12.64 -85.12 -4.32
CA ASP A 767 -13.86 -84.42 -3.91
C ASP A 767 -13.57 -83.04 -3.30
N ARG A 768 -12.34 -82.81 -2.80
CA ARG A 768 -11.93 -81.56 -2.13
C ARG A 768 -11.18 -80.61 -3.05
N ALA A 769 -10.57 -81.11 -4.12
CA ALA A 769 -9.86 -80.31 -5.10
C ALA A 769 -9.87 -80.97 -6.49
N GLN A 770 -9.80 -80.13 -7.53
CA GLN A 770 -9.65 -80.62 -8.89
C GLN A 770 -8.20 -81.01 -9.19
N PHE A 771 -7.99 -82.16 -9.82
CA PHE A 771 -6.66 -82.62 -10.25
C PHE A 771 -6.54 -82.69 -11.77
N VAL A 772 -5.47 -82.12 -12.31
CA VAL A 772 -5.08 -82.24 -13.71
C VAL A 772 -3.72 -82.92 -13.77
N ILE A 773 -3.68 -84.19 -14.16
CA ILE A 773 -2.45 -84.99 -14.16
C ILE A 773 -1.95 -85.16 -15.60
N VAL A 774 -0.73 -84.71 -15.88
CA VAL A 774 -0.04 -84.98 -17.15
C VAL A 774 0.88 -86.16 -16.96
N THR A 775 0.67 -87.23 -17.73
CA THR A 775 1.38 -88.50 -17.55
C THR A 775 1.64 -89.22 -18.88
N HIS A 776 2.63 -90.10 -18.87
CA HIS A 776 2.83 -91.13 -19.90
C HIS A 776 2.61 -92.55 -19.36
N GLN A 777 2.30 -92.69 -18.07
CA GLN A 777 2.08 -93.97 -17.40
C GLN A 777 0.67 -94.47 -17.67
N LYS A 778 0.54 -95.73 -18.11
CA LYS A 778 -0.76 -96.34 -18.41
C LYS A 778 -1.63 -96.52 -17.16
N ARG A 779 -1.03 -96.88 -16.02
CA ARG A 779 -1.75 -97.10 -14.75
C ARG A 779 -2.44 -95.83 -14.24
N THR A 780 -1.82 -94.67 -14.43
CA THR A 780 -2.38 -93.36 -14.03
C THR A 780 -3.65 -93.00 -14.83
N MET A 781 -3.84 -93.59 -16.01
CA MET A 781 -5.04 -93.36 -16.84
C MET A 781 -6.31 -93.94 -16.20
N ASP A 782 -6.17 -95.00 -15.40
CA ASP A 782 -7.29 -95.65 -14.71
C ASP A 782 -7.85 -94.77 -13.58
N ALA A 783 -7.15 -93.73 -13.15
CA ALA A 783 -7.67 -92.78 -12.17
C ALA A 783 -8.48 -91.62 -12.78
N ALA A 784 -8.55 -91.53 -14.11
CA ALA A 784 -9.16 -90.39 -14.81
C ALA A 784 -10.69 -90.45 -14.83
N ASP A 785 -11.36 -89.36 -14.44
CA ASP A 785 -12.76 -89.11 -14.80
C ASP A 785 -12.85 -88.65 -16.28
N VAL A 786 -11.89 -87.84 -16.72
CA VAL A 786 -11.76 -87.34 -18.10
C VAL A 786 -10.34 -87.55 -18.61
N LEU A 787 -10.21 -88.18 -19.79
CA LEU A 787 -8.94 -88.43 -20.45
C LEU A 787 -8.76 -87.50 -21.65
N TYR A 788 -7.65 -86.78 -21.68
CA TYR A 788 -7.21 -85.93 -22.79
C TYR A 788 -6.07 -86.62 -23.54
N GLY A 789 -6.37 -87.16 -24.72
CA GLY A 789 -5.37 -87.70 -25.63
C GLY A 789 -4.72 -86.59 -26.44
N VAL A 790 -3.41 -86.41 -26.25
CA VAL A 790 -2.57 -85.45 -26.96
C VAL A 790 -1.73 -86.20 -27.98
N SER A 791 -1.87 -85.82 -29.25
CA SER A 791 -1.10 -86.37 -30.36
C SER A 791 -0.45 -85.24 -31.16
N MET A 792 0.60 -85.55 -31.90
CA MET A 792 1.27 -84.58 -32.78
C MET A 792 1.12 -85.00 -34.24
N GLN A 793 0.62 -84.10 -35.07
CA GLN A 793 0.46 -84.28 -36.51
C GLN A 793 1.04 -83.05 -37.23
N ASP A 794 1.96 -83.26 -38.17
CA ASP A 794 2.60 -82.20 -38.99
C ASP A 794 3.24 -81.07 -38.17
N GLY A 795 3.79 -81.41 -37.01
CA GLY A 795 4.41 -80.46 -36.08
C GLY A 795 3.41 -79.62 -35.26
N ALA A 796 2.11 -79.93 -35.32
CA ALA A 796 1.07 -79.33 -34.51
C ALA A 796 0.47 -80.35 -33.53
N THR A 797 0.25 -79.92 -32.29
CA THR A 797 -0.47 -80.71 -31.31
C THR A 797 -1.97 -80.69 -31.59
N LYS A 798 -2.59 -81.87 -31.54
CA LYS A 798 -4.05 -82.06 -31.54
C LYS A 798 -4.47 -82.74 -30.24
N VAL A 799 -5.59 -82.30 -29.70
CA VAL A 799 -6.15 -82.82 -28.45
C VAL A 799 -7.52 -83.44 -28.73
N ILE A 800 -7.75 -84.62 -28.19
CA ILE A 800 -9.03 -85.33 -28.22
C ILE A 800 -9.39 -85.64 -26.77
N SER A 801 -10.64 -85.43 -26.38
CA SER A 801 -11.12 -85.75 -25.03
C SER A 801 -12.06 -86.94 -25.04
N ARG A 802 -12.07 -87.71 -23.95
CA ARG A 802 -13.03 -88.79 -23.70
C ARG A 802 -13.34 -88.85 -22.21
N ARG A 803 -14.63 -88.83 -21.86
CA ARG A 803 -15.09 -89.08 -20.48
C ARG A 803 -15.16 -90.57 -20.22
N LEU A 804 -14.64 -91.03 -19.09
CA LEU A 804 -14.66 -92.45 -18.71
C LEU A 804 -15.88 -92.72 -17.81
N PRO A 805 -16.65 -93.80 -18.04
CA PRO A 805 -17.73 -94.20 -17.13
C PRO A 805 -17.16 -94.73 -15.81
N ARG A 806 -17.66 -94.24 -14.66
CA ARG A 806 -17.20 -94.65 -13.32
C ARG A 806 -17.37 -96.16 -13.02
N GLU A 807 -18.19 -96.88 -13.78
CA GLU A 807 -18.57 -98.29 -13.49
C GLU A 807 -17.64 -99.37 -14.07
N GLN A 808 -16.72 -99.06 -14.99
CA GLN A 808 -15.85 -100.09 -15.62
C GLN A 808 -14.50 -100.32 -14.92
N GLN A 809 -14.18 -99.59 -13.85
CA GLN A 809 -12.85 -99.63 -13.20
C GLN A 809 -12.76 -100.56 -11.98
N LEU A 810 -13.85 -101.20 -11.56
CA LEU A 810 -13.88 -102.11 -10.38
C LEU A 810 -13.86 -103.61 -10.76
N GLY A 811 -13.82 -103.96 -12.04
CA GLY A 811 -14.02 -105.34 -12.51
C GLY A 811 -12.74 -106.14 -12.75
N GLN A 812 -11.73 -106.12 -11.86
CA GLN A 812 -10.62 -107.09 -11.94
C GLN A 812 -9.75 -107.20 -10.68
N ALA A 813 -10.31 -107.09 -9.47
CA ALA A 813 -9.57 -107.41 -8.25
C ALA A 813 -10.51 -107.69 -7.06
N ASP A 814 -11.45 -108.62 -7.18
CA ASP A 814 -11.96 -109.30 -5.99
C ASP A 814 -12.67 -110.61 -6.35
N LEU A 815 -11.91 -111.71 -6.32
CA LEU A 815 -12.44 -113.05 -6.13
C LEU A 815 -11.74 -113.60 -4.88
N GLY A 816 -12.45 -113.53 -3.75
CA GLY A 816 -12.16 -114.33 -2.57
C GLY A 816 -12.10 -113.53 -1.28
N SER A 817 -13.23 -113.43 -0.58
CA SER A 817 -13.37 -114.04 0.76
C SER A 817 -14.76 -113.79 1.33
N ASP A 818 -15.23 -114.82 2.02
CA ASP A 818 -16.57 -115.05 2.51
C ASP A 818 -16.97 -114.17 3.71
N ASP A 819 -18.29 -114.03 3.86
CA ASP A 819 -19.09 -114.06 5.09
C ASP A 819 -18.54 -113.40 6.37
N VAL A 820 -19.21 -112.33 6.81
CA VAL A 820 -19.84 -112.29 8.16
C VAL A 820 -21.14 -111.48 8.09
N ALA A 821 -22.24 -112.14 8.46
CA ALA A 821 -23.52 -111.54 8.77
C ALA A 821 -23.56 -111.10 10.24
N ASP A 822 -24.12 -109.91 10.48
CA ASP A 822 -24.83 -109.45 11.69
C ASP A 822 -25.46 -108.10 11.26
N GLY A 823 -26.74 -107.76 11.43
CA GLY A 823 -27.72 -108.16 12.41
C GLY A 823 -28.15 -106.91 13.18
N GLU A 824 -29.39 -106.45 12.94
CA GLU A 824 -30.16 -105.45 13.73
C GLU A 824 -29.70 -103.97 13.64
N GLU A 825 -30.53 -102.94 13.58
CA GLU A 825 -31.97 -102.79 13.86
C GLU A 825 -32.50 -101.54 13.13
N ALA A 826 -33.77 -101.59 12.71
CA ALA A 826 -34.49 -100.49 12.10
C ALA A 826 -35.09 -99.58 13.18
N ASP A 827 -35.03 -98.26 12.99
CA ASP A 827 -35.99 -97.35 13.60
C ASP A 827 -36.53 -96.37 12.55
N ASP A 828 -37.85 -96.28 12.54
CA ASP A 828 -38.72 -95.59 11.60
C ASP A 828 -39.40 -94.43 12.35
N SER A 829 -39.94 -93.47 11.59
CA SER A 829 -40.69 -92.26 12.01
C SER A 829 -39.83 -91.06 12.45
N THR A 830 -40.11 -89.79 12.10
CA THR A 830 -41.19 -89.10 11.37
C THR A 830 -40.65 -87.68 11.06
N ALA A 831 -40.66 -87.20 9.81
CA ALA A 831 -41.70 -86.37 9.17
C ALA A 831 -42.04 -85.00 9.82
N ALA A 832 -41.83 -83.97 8.98
CA ALA A 832 -42.58 -82.71 8.84
C ALA A 832 -42.23 -81.48 9.71
N ALA A 833 -41.51 -80.52 9.09
CA ALA A 833 -42.07 -79.23 8.65
C ALA A 833 -41.17 -78.60 7.57
#